data_AF-A0A439Z559-F1
#
_entry.id   AF-A0A439Z559-F1
#
_cell.length_a   1.000
_cell.length_b   1.000
_cell.length_c   1.000
_cell.angle_alpha   90.00
_cell.angle_beta   90.00
_cell.angle_gamma   90.00
#
_symmetry.space_group_name_H-M   'P 1'
#
loop_
_entity.id
_entity.type
_entity.pdbx_description
1 polymer ?
#
loop_
_entity_poly.entity_id
_entity_poly.type
_entity_poly.pdbx_seq_one_letter_code
_entity_poly.pdbx_strand_id
1 'polypeptide(L)'
;MDRKLAAILAADVVGYSTLMERDEAGTFERLRAGRKELFEPEIVRHHGHIFKLMGDGMLAEFGSVVDAVECSVSLQRGLSERNASLPAVEQILVRIGINLGEVIVDGDDRYGDGVNIAARLQQLAEPGGICISGKVAKEVDRKLAFAFEPMGEQRVKNIAEPVQAYRVLLDSAAAGKTLHARRQPRAWRFPVAAGVLFLALGLAAAWWQLWERPAQPAVPAGSEAADTRSSLVVLPFDNLSDDKEQEYLANGFTEDLTTELARVPGLFVVSHSAAFAYKDKDPKPEEIAAALGVRYLLKGSIRRVGDDMRINAHLIDSSTSGHLWAERFDGRWADVFALQDKVVGSIAGALQLRLVSVAPAARSGGTNSPEAYDVYLKGMDIYNRINTPEEFAQAVKHFQHAVQLDPDFGAAHAQLAWAYWDADIARAVVMGLTRAEAYDKVHETLKLAARHPSPGYYQLVAELMVREHNSDEAVTVLLKSVALDPSDTWNYLSLANALNFNGRPKEALSYLEAAARVDPISWMDYRHYQAGLAEFGQGKFEDAVHSIEKMDLESPDPRAKFYALQVLVSAYGHLGRTDQTAAALERFRKVVTQRLLWEPNQLITQDFMVFKNTADIERLLAGLTKAGVPDLPALARAGMNPKDRLTGAEIRSLMFGHETRGKLAFDKFLPIQRTTSVDGAISETIGLRTRTGTSWVQGNFLCDAFPGELTSCGAIYRNVFRTPGRDDEYKAVYRWEQFEFSVVN
;
A
#
# COMPACT_ATOMS: atom_id res chain seq x y z
N MET A 1 -8.29 -18.05 -33.29
CA MET A 1 -8.66 -17.49 -31.98
C MET A 1 -10.16 -17.42 -31.99
N ASP A 2 -10.80 -18.40 -31.36
CA ASP A 2 -12.22 -18.63 -31.56
C ASP A 2 -12.99 -17.91 -30.45
N ARG A 3 -13.84 -16.98 -30.87
CA ARG A 3 -14.74 -16.24 -29.97
C ARG A 3 -16.15 -16.76 -30.17
N LYS A 4 -16.85 -17.00 -29.07
CA LYS A 4 -18.26 -17.38 -29.11
C LYS A 4 -19.05 -16.64 -28.03
N LEU A 5 -20.33 -16.40 -28.30
CA LEU A 5 -21.27 -15.92 -27.30
C LEU A 5 -21.78 -17.13 -26.51
N ALA A 6 -21.64 -17.12 -25.19
CA ALA A 6 -22.08 -18.22 -24.33
C ALA A 6 -22.69 -17.71 -23.03
N ALA A 7 -23.61 -18.48 -22.45
CA ALA A 7 -24.08 -18.27 -21.09
C ALA A 7 -23.12 -18.97 -20.12
N ILE A 8 -22.55 -18.21 -19.20
CA ILE A 8 -21.60 -18.71 -18.20
C ILE A 8 -22.28 -18.75 -16.84
N LEU A 9 -22.23 -19.92 -16.21
CA LEU A 9 -22.67 -20.18 -14.84
C LEU A 9 -21.44 -20.30 -13.94
N ALA A 10 -21.41 -19.52 -12.87
CA ALA A 10 -20.43 -19.64 -11.79
C ALA A 10 -21.13 -20.06 -10.50
N ALA A 11 -20.62 -21.10 -9.86
CA ALA A 11 -21.15 -21.63 -8.61
C ALA A 11 -20.03 -21.79 -7.58
N ASP A 12 -20.33 -21.52 -6.31
CA ASP A 12 -19.36 -21.56 -5.21
C ASP A 12 -20.04 -21.86 -3.87
N VAL A 13 -19.36 -22.65 -3.02
CA VAL A 13 -19.89 -23.12 -1.73
C VAL A 13 -19.74 -22.04 -0.65
N VAL A 14 -20.81 -21.79 0.09
CA VAL A 14 -20.82 -20.82 1.18
C VAL A 14 -20.14 -21.41 2.42
N GLY A 15 -19.10 -20.73 2.92
CA GLY A 15 -18.46 -21.10 4.19
C GLY A 15 -17.59 -22.36 4.09
N TYR A 16 -17.07 -22.69 2.90
CA TYR A 16 -16.27 -23.89 2.64
C TYR A 16 -15.15 -24.12 3.67
N SER A 17 -14.34 -23.10 3.99
CA SER A 17 -13.24 -23.23 4.96
C SER A 17 -13.74 -23.62 6.37
N THR A 18 -14.88 -23.10 6.80
CA THR A 18 -15.48 -23.42 8.11
C THR A 18 -16.05 -24.83 8.15
N LEU A 19 -16.62 -25.32 7.04
CA LEU A 19 -17.09 -26.71 6.92
C LEU A 19 -15.91 -27.69 6.93
N MET A 20 -14.80 -27.34 6.27
CA MET A 20 -13.58 -28.15 6.23
C MET A 20 -12.85 -28.20 7.56
N GLU A 21 -12.74 -27.09 8.30
CA GLU A 21 -12.12 -27.04 9.63
C GLU A 21 -12.84 -27.95 10.64
N ARG A 22 -14.15 -28.10 10.50
CA ARG A 22 -14.98 -28.85 11.43
C ARG A 22 -15.03 -30.35 11.12
N ASP A 23 -15.14 -30.71 9.86
CA ASP A 23 -15.28 -32.10 9.41
C ASP A 23 -14.73 -32.22 7.98
N GLU A 24 -13.40 -32.29 7.87
CA GLU A 24 -12.69 -32.33 6.59
C GLU A 24 -13.15 -33.52 5.72
N ALA A 25 -13.17 -34.72 6.30
CA ALA A 25 -13.50 -35.95 5.58
C ALA A 25 -14.98 -36.02 5.19
N GLY A 26 -15.90 -35.69 6.10
CA GLY A 26 -17.33 -35.74 5.80
C GLY A 26 -17.79 -34.62 4.87
N THR A 27 -17.19 -33.43 4.96
CA THR A 27 -17.49 -32.32 4.04
C THR A 27 -16.97 -32.62 2.64
N PHE A 28 -15.77 -33.18 2.51
CA PHE A 28 -15.23 -33.61 1.23
C PHE A 28 -16.10 -34.65 0.54
N GLU A 29 -16.56 -35.69 1.26
CA GLU A 29 -17.44 -36.72 0.70
C GLU A 29 -18.82 -36.17 0.32
N ARG A 30 -19.43 -35.30 1.15
CA ARG A 30 -20.71 -34.65 0.82
C ARG A 30 -20.62 -33.77 -0.43
N LEU A 31 -19.52 -33.01 -0.58
CA LEU A 31 -19.28 -32.19 -1.77
C LEU A 31 -19.02 -33.03 -3.02
N ARG A 32 -18.24 -34.11 -2.89
CA ARG A 32 -17.97 -35.05 -3.97
C ARG A 32 -19.24 -35.75 -4.45
N ALA A 33 -20.08 -36.19 -3.52
CA ALA A 33 -21.38 -36.80 -3.80
C ALA A 33 -22.34 -35.78 -4.44
N GLY A 34 -22.46 -34.58 -3.87
CA GLY A 34 -23.26 -33.49 -4.44
C GLY A 34 -22.84 -33.14 -5.87
N ARG A 35 -21.52 -33.11 -6.14
CA ARG A 35 -21.02 -32.87 -7.50
C ARG A 35 -21.41 -33.96 -8.48
N LYS A 36 -21.14 -35.23 -8.15
CA LYS A 36 -21.38 -36.36 -9.06
C LYS A 36 -22.85 -36.74 -9.23
N GLU A 37 -23.65 -36.55 -8.18
CA GLU A 37 -25.05 -37.01 -8.16
C GLU A 37 -26.06 -35.91 -8.49
N LEU A 38 -25.68 -34.63 -8.39
CA LEU A 38 -26.58 -33.51 -8.65
C LEU A 38 -26.00 -32.55 -9.71
N PHE A 39 -24.81 -32.01 -9.50
CA PHE A 39 -24.30 -30.95 -10.41
C PHE A 39 -23.95 -31.45 -11.81
N GLU A 40 -23.15 -32.51 -11.93
CA GLU A 40 -22.77 -33.07 -13.24
C GLU A 40 -24.01 -33.54 -14.05
N PRO A 41 -24.96 -34.32 -13.48
CA PRO A 41 -26.16 -34.75 -14.21
C PRO A 41 -27.08 -33.59 -14.63
N GLU A 42 -27.33 -32.62 -13.76
CA GLU A 42 -28.23 -31.50 -14.08
C GLU A 42 -27.62 -30.56 -15.12
N ILE A 43 -26.31 -30.28 -15.05
CA ILE A 43 -25.63 -29.47 -16.07
C ILE A 43 -25.71 -30.16 -17.43
N VAL A 44 -25.46 -31.47 -17.51
CA VAL A 44 -25.56 -32.23 -18.76
C VAL A 44 -27.00 -32.30 -19.26
N ARG A 45 -27.98 -32.50 -18.36
CA ARG A 45 -29.43 -32.54 -18.69
C ARG A 45 -29.91 -31.25 -19.34
N HIS A 46 -29.34 -30.12 -18.92
CA HIS A 46 -29.59 -28.80 -19.48
C HIS A 46 -28.55 -28.39 -20.53
N HIS A 47 -27.93 -29.35 -21.23
CA HIS A 47 -26.99 -29.11 -22.34
C HIS A 47 -25.80 -28.18 -22.02
N GLY A 48 -25.43 -28.12 -20.74
CA GLY A 48 -24.26 -27.39 -20.26
C GLY A 48 -23.02 -28.26 -20.23
N HIS A 49 -21.86 -27.60 -20.15
CA HIS A 49 -20.57 -28.25 -20.03
C HIS A 49 -19.73 -27.56 -18.96
N ILE A 50 -19.27 -28.33 -17.97
CA ILE A 50 -18.33 -27.85 -16.96
C ILE A 50 -16.95 -27.76 -17.60
N PHE A 51 -16.40 -26.57 -17.65
CA PHE A 51 -15.08 -26.34 -18.25
C PHE A 51 -13.98 -26.10 -17.21
N LYS A 52 -14.36 -25.73 -15.97
CA LYS A 52 -13.38 -25.51 -14.89
C LYS A 52 -13.95 -25.86 -13.53
N LEU A 53 -13.14 -26.58 -12.74
CA LEU A 53 -13.38 -26.88 -11.33
C LEU A 53 -12.34 -26.12 -10.49
N MET A 54 -12.80 -25.47 -9.42
CA MET A 54 -12.01 -24.57 -8.59
C MET A 54 -12.18 -24.97 -7.11
N GLY A 55 -11.77 -26.18 -6.72
CA GLY A 55 -11.87 -26.63 -5.32
C GLY A 55 -13.30 -26.69 -4.79
N ASP A 56 -13.77 -25.56 -4.24
CA ASP A 56 -15.11 -25.27 -3.72
C ASP A 56 -16.05 -24.56 -4.72
N GLY A 57 -15.51 -24.13 -5.87
CA GLY A 57 -16.26 -23.52 -6.96
C GLY A 57 -16.25 -24.31 -8.27
N MET A 58 -17.14 -23.93 -9.20
CA MET A 58 -17.19 -24.46 -10.56
C MET A 58 -17.66 -23.42 -11.58
N LEU A 59 -17.21 -23.60 -12.83
CA LEU A 59 -17.67 -22.84 -13.99
C LEU A 59 -18.20 -23.78 -15.07
N ALA A 60 -19.39 -23.45 -15.57
CA ALA A 60 -20.04 -24.16 -16.66
C ALA A 60 -20.48 -23.20 -17.76
N GLU A 61 -20.45 -23.66 -19.00
CA GLU A 61 -20.97 -22.94 -20.16
C GLU A 61 -22.22 -23.61 -20.71
N PHE A 62 -23.12 -22.79 -21.25
CA PHE A 62 -24.36 -23.21 -21.89
C PHE A 62 -24.52 -22.49 -23.22
N GLY A 63 -25.02 -23.19 -24.22
CA GLY A 63 -25.43 -22.58 -25.50
C GLY A 63 -26.74 -21.78 -25.40
N SER A 64 -27.51 -22.00 -24.33
CA SER A 64 -28.81 -21.39 -24.08
C SER A 64 -28.84 -20.73 -22.70
N VAL A 65 -29.28 -19.47 -22.66
CA VAL A 65 -29.47 -18.73 -21.40
C VAL A 65 -30.62 -19.32 -20.58
N VAL A 66 -31.65 -19.85 -21.26
CA VAL A 66 -32.81 -20.48 -20.63
C VAL A 66 -32.34 -21.72 -19.86
N ASP A 67 -31.56 -22.57 -20.51
CA ASP A 67 -31.03 -23.80 -19.93
C ASP A 67 -30.14 -23.51 -18.72
N ALA A 68 -29.30 -22.46 -18.79
CA ALA A 68 -28.47 -22.05 -17.67
C ALA A 68 -29.29 -21.64 -16.43
N VAL A 69 -30.38 -20.89 -16.63
CA VAL A 69 -31.26 -20.45 -15.53
C VAL A 69 -32.08 -21.61 -14.97
N GLU A 70 -32.66 -22.46 -15.83
CA GLU A 70 -33.40 -23.65 -15.38
C GLU A 70 -32.50 -24.63 -14.63
N CYS A 71 -31.31 -24.89 -15.14
CA CYS A 71 -30.30 -25.70 -14.46
C CYS A 71 -30.01 -25.13 -13.08
N SER A 72 -29.79 -23.82 -12.97
CA SER A 72 -29.48 -23.18 -11.69
C SER A 72 -30.62 -23.31 -10.67
N VAL A 73 -31.87 -23.21 -11.13
CA VAL A 73 -33.05 -23.41 -10.27
C VAL A 73 -33.15 -24.87 -9.82
N SER A 74 -32.95 -25.83 -10.73
CA SER A 74 -32.94 -27.27 -10.40
C SER A 74 -31.83 -27.60 -9.39
N LEU A 75 -30.63 -27.03 -9.56
CA LEU A 75 -29.51 -27.20 -8.63
C LEU A 75 -29.85 -26.67 -7.23
N GLN A 76 -30.40 -25.46 -7.11
CA GLN A 76 -30.76 -24.90 -5.80
C GLN A 76 -31.88 -25.70 -5.12
N ARG A 77 -32.87 -26.19 -5.88
CA ARG A 77 -33.93 -27.05 -5.35
C ARG A 77 -33.39 -28.39 -4.87
N GLY A 78 -32.56 -29.05 -5.69
CA GLY A 78 -31.94 -30.33 -5.32
C GLY A 78 -31.02 -30.21 -4.10
N LEU A 79 -30.31 -29.10 -3.95
CA LEU A 79 -29.53 -28.82 -2.73
C LEU A 79 -30.44 -28.56 -1.53
N SER A 80 -31.52 -27.82 -1.69
CA SER A 80 -32.49 -27.56 -0.62
C SER A 80 -33.12 -28.87 -0.10
N GLU A 81 -33.50 -29.79 -1.00
CA GLU A 81 -34.04 -31.11 -0.64
C GLU A 81 -33.01 -31.96 0.12
N ARG A 82 -31.76 -31.99 -0.34
CA ARG A 82 -30.66 -32.73 0.34
C ARG A 82 -30.30 -32.13 1.70
N ASN A 83 -30.40 -30.81 1.83
CA ASN A 83 -30.14 -30.10 3.09
C ASN A 83 -31.30 -30.20 4.10
N ALA A 84 -32.51 -30.54 3.65
CA ALA A 84 -33.70 -30.60 4.51
C ALA A 84 -33.59 -31.62 5.66
N SER A 85 -32.83 -32.70 5.45
CA SER A 85 -32.57 -33.74 6.47
C SER A 85 -31.31 -33.49 7.32
N LEU A 86 -30.59 -32.39 7.09
CA LEU A 86 -29.32 -32.09 7.76
C LEU A 86 -29.45 -30.92 8.76
N PRO A 87 -28.70 -30.94 9.88
CA PRO A 87 -28.58 -29.79 10.76
C PRO A 87 -28.04 -28.57 10.02
N ALA A 88 -28.50 -27.35 10.36
CA ALA A 88 -28.13 -26.10 9.67
C ALA A 88 -26.61 -25.87 9.52
N VAL A 89 -25.83 -26.43 10.44
CA VAL A 89 -24.37 -26.32 10.48
C VAL A 89 -23.62 -27.31 9.58
N GLU A 90 -24.33 -28.27 8.98
CA GLU A 90 -23.82 -29.28 8.03
C GLU A 90 -24.41 -29.10 6.62
N GLN A 91 -25.29 -28.12 6.44
CA GLN A 91 -25.92 -27.82 5.16
C GLN A 91 -24.92 -27.21 4.19
N ILE A 92 -24.91 -27.70 2.95
CA ILE A 92 -24.07 -27.18 1.88
C ILE A 92 -24.91 -26.20 1.07
N LEU A 93 -24.66 -24.91 1.25
CA LEU A 93 -25.30 -23.85 0.48
C LEU A 93 -24.38 -23.41 -0.65
N VAL A 94 -24.93 -23.20 -1.84
CA VAL A 94 -24.19 -22.73 -3.01
C VAL A 94 -24.75 -21.39 -3.45
N ARG A 95 -23.87 -20.49 -3.87
CA ARG A 95 -24.23 -19.25 -4.56
C ARG A 95 -24.04 -19.44 -6.05
N ILE A 96 -24.99 -18.96 -6.86
CA ILE A 96 -24.93 -19.09 -8.33
C ILE A 96 -25.04 -17.72 -9.01
N GLY A 97 -24.16 -17.49 -9.99
CA GLY A 97 -24.13 -16.31 -10.84
C GLY A 97 -24.20 -16.68 -12.32
N ILE A 98 -25.02 -15.98 -13.10
CA ILE A 98 -25.18 -16.26 -14.54
C ILE A 98 -25.01 -14.99 -15.37
N ASN A 99 -24.17 -15.07 -16.40
CA ASN A 99 -24.00 -13.99 -17.36
C ASN A 99 -23.97 -14.48 -18.82
N LEU A 100 -24.44 -13.64 -19.75
CA LEU A 100 -24.31 -13.83 -21.19
C LEU A 100 -23.23 -12.87 -21.72
N GLY A 101 -22.19 -13.41 -22.35
CA GLY A 101 -21.10 -12.60 -22.89
C GLY A 101 -20.23 -13.35 -23.88
N GLU A 102 -19.39 -12.59 -24.60
CA GLU A 102 -18.38 -13.18 -25.48
C GLU A 102 -17.26 -13.80 -24.63
N VAL A 103 -16.88 -15.02 -25.00
CA VAL A 103 -15.76 -15.74 -24.40
C VAL A 103 -14.80 -16.22 -25.48
N ILE A 104 -13.51 -16.16 -25.17
CA ILE A 104 -12.44 -16.73 -25.95
C ILE A 104 -12.29 -18.19 -25.52
N VAL A 105 -12.32 -19.10 -26.49
CA VAL A 105 -12.11 -20.53 -26.27
C VAL A 105 -10.63 -20.84 -26.48
N ASP A 106 -9.98 -21.43 -25.47
CA ASP A 106 -8.62 -21.92 -25.54
C ASP A 106 -8.55 -23.33 -24.92
N GLY A 107 -8.52 -24.34 -25.78
CA GLY A 107 -8.66 -25.74 -25.38
C GLY A 107 -9.97 -26.00 -24.63
N ASP A 108 -9.85 -26.54 -23.42
CA ASP A 108 -10.97 -26.80 -22.51
C ASP A 108 -11.26 -25.64 -21.55
N ASP A 109 -10.60 -24.48 -21.67
CA ASP A 109 -10.84 -23.31 -20.81
C ASP A 109 -11.51 -22.15 -21.57
N ARG A 110 -12.27 -21.34 -20.82
CA ARG A 110 -13.00 -20.17 -21.35
C ARG A 110 -12.50 -18.92 -20.65
N TYR A 111 -12.12 -17.91 -21.43
CA TYR A 111 -11.57 -16.65 -20.92
C TYR A 111 -12.36 -15.45 -21.44
N GLY A 112 -12.40 -14.38 -20.66
CA GLY A 112 -12.99 -13.09 -21.06
C GLY A 112 -13.94 -12.52 -20.02
N ASP A 113 -14.39 -11.29 -20.30
CA ASP A 113 -15.25 -10.52 -19.39
C ASP A 113 -16.55 -11.24 -19.06
N GLY A 114 -17.06 -12.08 -19.98
CA GLY A 114 -18.24 -12.91 -19.77
C GLY A 114 -18.14 -13.81 -18.53
N VAL A 115 -16.97 -14.44 -18.34
CA VAL A 115 -16.67 -15.33 -17.21
C VAL A 115 -16.47 -14.53 -15.93
N ASN A 116 -15.76 -13.42 -16.02
CA ASN A 116 -15.52 -12.52 -14.87
C ASN A 116 -16.84 -11.98 -14.31
N ILE A 117 -17.76 -11.52 -15.16
CA ILE A 117 -19.07 -11.02 -14.74
C ILE A 117 -19.89 -12.12 -14.04
N ALA A 118 -19.91 -13.35 -14.56
CA ALA A 118 -20.65 -14.46 -13.95
C ALA A 118 -20.15 -14.77 -12.53
N ALA A 119 -18.82 -14.84 -12.35
CA ALA A 119 -18.21 -15.05 -11.03
C ALA A 119 -18.53 -13.91 -10.04
N ARG A 120 -18.67 -12.67 -10.50
CA ARG A 120 -19.05 -11.54 -9.63
C ARG A 120 -20.53 -11.55 -9.27
N LEU A 121 -21.40 -11.93 -10.19
CA LEU A 121 -22.82 -12.11 -9.89
C LEU A 121 -23.01 -13.22 -8.84
N GLN A 122 -22.22 -14.29 -8.92
CA GLN A 122 -22.22 -15.35 -7.91
C GLN A 122 -21.91 -14.80 -6.51
N GLN A 123 -20.92 -13.91 -6.38
CA GLN A 123 -20.57 -13.30 -5.10
C GLN A 123 -21.67 -12.39 -4.53
N LEU A 124 -22.53 -11.83 -5.40
CA LEU A 124 -23.67 -11.00 -5.01
C LEU A 124 -24.92 -11.81 -4.64
N ALA A 125 -24.96 -13.11 -4.98
CA ALA A 125 -26.07 -13.96 -4.62
C ALA A 125 -26.08 -14.21 -3.09
N GLU A 126 -27.27 -14.22 -2.50
CA GLU A 126 -27.47 -14.70 -1.13
C GLU A 126 -27.15 -16.20 -1.04
N PRO A 127 -26.80 -16.75 0.14
CA PRO A 127 -26.61 -18.20 0.30
C PRO A 127 -27.84 -19.00 -0.19
N GLY A 128 -27.65 -19.91 -1.14
CA GLY A 128 -28.75 -20.64 -1.80
C GLY A 128 -29.49 -19.84 -2.89
N GLY A 129 -29.01 -18.64 -3.23
CA GLY A 129 -29.60 -17.74 -4.21
C GLY A 129 -28.98 -17.85 -5.61
N ILE A 130 -29.67 -17.24 -6.58
CA ILE A 130 -29.23 -17.12 -7.98
C ILE A 130 -29.28 -15.64 -8.37
N CYS A 131 -28.16 -15.12 -8.87
CA CYS A 131 -28.02 -13.77 -9.38
C CYS A 131 -27.70 -13.79 -10.88
N ILE A 132 -28.43 -13.01 -11.68
CA ILE A 132 -28.29 -12.98 -13.13
C ILE A 132 -28.01 -11.57 -13.65
N SER A 133 -27.28 -11.46 -14.75
CA SER A 133 -27.04 -10.16 -15.39
C SER A 133 -28.30 -9.66 -16.10
N GLY A 134 -28.37 -8.35 -16.35
CA GLY A 134 -29.49 -7.74 -17.05
C GLY A 134 -29.63 -8.19 -18.49
N LYS A 135 -28.54 -8.67 -19.12
CA LYS A 135 -28.57 -9.32 -20.43
C LYS A 135 -29.33 -10.65 -20.34
N VAL A 136 -29.01 -11.45 -19.32
CA VAL A 136 -29.69 -12.73 -19.03
C VAL A 136 -31.17 -12.47 -18.72
N ALA A 137 -31.47 -11.56 -17.79
CA ALA A 137 -32.84 -11.23 -17.40
C ALA A 137 -33.70 -10.81 -18.60
N LYS A 138 -33.19 -9.93 -19.47
CA LYS A 138 -33.92 -9.51 -20.70
C LYS A 138 -34.24 -10.67 -21.64
N GLU A 139 -33.34 -11.65 -21.75
CA GLU A 139 -33.54 -12.81 -22.64
C GLU A 139 -34.51 -13.85 -22.10
N VAL A 140 -34.70 -13.91 -20.76
CA VAL A 140 -35.54 -14.93 -20.10
C VAL A 140 -36.86 -14.41 -19.52
N ASP A 141 -37.03 -13.09 -19.36
CA ASP A 141 -38.20 -12.41 -18.74
C ASP A 141 -39.56 -12.84 -19.32
N ARG A 142 -39.59 -13.31 -20.57
CA ARG A 142 -40.80 -13.76 -21.27
C ARG A 142 -40.83 -15.26 -21.60
N LYS A 143 -39.76 -15.98 -21.28
CA LYS A 143 -39.56 -17.39 -21.66
C LYS A 143 -39.63 -18.34 -20.46
N LEU A 144 -39.39 -17.83 -19.25
CA LEU A 144 -39.41 -18.60 -18.02
C LEU A 144 -40.52 -18.16 -17.08
N ALA A 145 -41.11 -19.12 -16.36
CA ALA A 145 -42.15 -18.87 -15.37
C ALA A 145 -41.61 -18.43 -13.99
N PHE A 146 -40.41 -17.84 -13.94
CA PHE A 146 -39.77 -17.37 -12.71
C PHE A 146 -39.90 -15.85 -12.57
N ALA A 147 -39.99 -15.36 -11.34
CA ALA A 147 -39.97 -13.92 -11.08
C ALA A 147 -38.54 -13.44 -10.85
N PHE A 148 -38.22 -12.27 -11.40
CA PHE A 148 -36.92 -11.62 -11.28
C PHE A 148 -37.05 -10.31 -10.54
N GLU A 149 -36.31 -10.16 -9.44
CA GLU A 149 -36.29 -8.94 -8.64
C GLU A 149 -35.07 -8.09 -9.02
N PRO A 150 -35.27 -6.82 -9.45
CA PRO A 150 -34.16 -5.97 -9.84
C PRO A 150 -33.32 -5.59 -8.61
N MET A 151 -32.01 -5.85 -8.70
CA MET A 151 -31.02 -5.43 -7.69
C MET A 151 -30.36 -4.10 -8.04
N GLY A 152 -30.79 -3.45 -9.13
CA GLY A 152 -30.20 -2.20 -9.62
C GLY A 152 -28.89 -2.40 -10.38
N GLU A 153 -28.17 -1.31 -10.60
CA GLU A 153 -26.82 -1.33 -11.18
C GLU A 153 -25.80 -1.74 -10.12
N GLN A 154 -25.09 -2.84 -10.38
CA GLN A 154 -24.04 -3.35 -9.52
C GLN A 154 -22.69 -2.99 -10.14
N ARG A 155 -21.91 -2.17 -9.45
CA ARG A 155 -20.51 -1.93 -9.81
C ARG A 155 -19.67 -3.10 -9.33
N VAL A 156 -19.19 -3.88 -10.28
CA VAL A 156 -18.36 -5.07 -10.04
C VAL A 156 -16.90 -4.75 -10.38
N LYS A 157 -15.95 -5.27 -9.59
CA LYS A 157 -14.51 -5.00 -9.77
C LYS A 157 -14.06 -5.39 -11.19
N ASN A 158 -13.24 -4.53 -11.81
CA ASN A 158 -12.60 -4.72 -13.12
C ASN A 158 -13.53 -4.72 -14.35
N ILE A 159 -14.75 -4.19 -14.25
CA ILE A 159 -15.64 -3.95 -15.39
C ILE A 159 -16.04 -2.47 -15.39
N ALA A 160 -15.71 -1.75 -16.47
CA ALA A 160 -15.86 -0.30 -16.56
C ALA A 160 -17.33 0.16 -16.54
N GLU A 161 -18.24 -0.66 -17.06
CA GLU A 161 -19.68 -0.37 -17.08
C GLU A 161 -20.41 -1.10 -15.93
N PRO A 162 -21.28 -0.41 -15.16
CA PRO A 162 -22.11 -1.05 -14.15
C PRO A 162 -22.97 -2.17 -14.75
N VAL A 163 -23.02 -3.33 -14.09
CA VAL A 163 -23.83 -4.46 -14.56
C VAL A 163 -25.17 -4.40 -13.85
N GLN A 164 -26.26 -4.22 -14.60
CA GLN A 164 -27.61 -4.40 -14.05
C GLN A 164 -27.76 -5.85 -13.57
N ALA A 165 -28.16 -6.07 -12.31
CA ALA A 165 -28.32 -7.42 -11.75
C ALA A 165 -29.75 -7.68 -11.31
N TYR A 166 -30.15 -8.96 -11.33
CA TYR A 166 -31.46 -9.43 -10.89
C TYR A 166 -31.32 -10.69 -10.03
N ARG A 167 -32.15 -10.79 -8.99
CA ARG A 167 -32.31 -12.00 -8.18
C ARG A 167 -33.41 -12.86 -8.77
N VAL A 168 -33.17 -14.17 -8.91
CA VAL A 168 -34.20 -15.14 -9.30
C VAL A 168 -34.97 -15.58 -8.05
N LEU A 169 -36.29 -15.45 -8.06
CA LEU A 169 -37.15 -15.92 -6.96
C LEU A 169 -37.53 -17.39 -7.20
N LEU A 170 -37.09 -18.27 -6.29
CA LEU A 170 -37.25 -19.73 -6.40
C LEU A 170 -38.67 -20.21 -6.05
N ASP A 171 -39.44 -19.39 -5.34
CA ASP A 171 -40.81 -19.67 -4.90
C ASP A 171 -41.83 -19.50 -6.04
N SER A 172 -42.53 -20.58 -6.35
CA SER A 172 -43.49 -20.66 -7.47
C SER A 172 -44.80 -19.90 -7.21
N ALA A 173 -44.95 -19.24 -6.05
CA ALA A 173 -46.13 -18.45 -5.69
C ALA A 173 -46.14 -17.03 -6.29
N ALA A 174 -45.04 -16.59 -6.92
CA ALA A 174 -44.89 -15.24 -7.47
C ALA A 174 -44.73 -15.19 -9.00
N ALA A 175 -45.07 -16.26 -9.73
CA ALA A 175 -44.97 -16.27 -11.19
C ALA A 175 -45.92 -15.23 -11.83
N GLY A 176 -45.36 -14.23 -12.53
CA GLY A 176 -46.11 -13.36 -13.45
C GLY A 176 -46.18 -11.85 -13.16
N LYS A 177 -45.37 -11.27 -12.26
CA LYS A 177 -45.34 -9.81 -12.07
C LYS A 177 -43.93 -9.24 -12.21
N THR A 178 -43.56 -8.84 -13.42
CA THR A 178 -42.52 -7.82 -13.62
C THR A 178 -43.00 -6.50 -13.01
N LEU A 179 -42.44 -6.12 -11.85
CA LEU A 179 -42.69 -4.81 -11.24
C LEU A 179 -41.94 -3.73 -12.03
N HIS A 180 -42.55 -3.21 -13.08
CA HIS A 180 -42.07 -1.97 -13.72
C HIS A 180 -42.30 -0.77 -12.78
N ALA A 181 -41.22 -0.10 -12.40
CA ALA A 181 -41.28 1.14 -11.64
C ALA A 181 -42.01 2.24 -12.45
N ARG A 182 -43.24 2.54 -12.04
CA ARG A 182 -44.11 3.56 -12.64
C ARG A 182 -43.61 4.95 -12.26
N ARG A 183 -43.03 5.70 -13.21
CA ARG A 183 -42.78 7.15 -13.06
C ARG A 183 -44.12 7.89 -13.06
N GLN A 184 -44.39 8.66 -12.00
CA GLN A 184 -45.45 9.69 -11.99
C GLN A 184 -44.90 11.06 -11.54
N PRO A 185 -45.44 12.16 -12.08
CA PRO A 185 -44.90 13.51 -11.92
C PRO A 185 -45.37 14.16 -10.62
N ARG A 186 -44.54 15.06 -10.11
CA ARG A 186 -44.63 15.68 -8.79
C ARG A 186 -45.32 17.04 -8.89
N ALA A 187 -46.42 17.24 -8.17
CA ALA A 187 -47.03 18.56 -7.97
C ALA A 187 -46.96 18.98 -6.49
N TRP A 188 -46.53 20.22 -6.31
CA TRP A 188 -46.48 21.08 -5.12
C TRP A 188 -47.27 20.70 -3.86
N ARG A 189 -46.60 20.77 -2.69
CA ARG A 189 -46.81 21.80 -1.64
C ARG A 189 -45.68 21.75 -0.59
N PHE A 190 -45.11 22.93 -0.32
CA PHE A 190 -44.04 23.32 0.61
C PHE A 190 -44.51 23.38 2.09
N PRO A 191 -43.70 23.80 3.10
CA PRO A 191 -42.24 23.68 3.37
C PRO A 191 -41.94 23.34 4.87
N VAL A 192 -40.67 23.48 5.29
CA VAL A 192 -40.17 23.52 6.70
C VAL A 192 -39.80 22.18 7.36
N ALA A 193 -38.94 21.41 6.69
CA ALA A 193 -38.01 20.48 7.37
C ALA A 193 -36.69 20.28 6.59
N ALA A 194 -36.55 20.90 5.42
CA ALA A 194 -35.45 20.62 4.48
C ALA A 194 -34.17 21.43 4.75
N GLY A 195 -34.21 22.50 5.56
CA GLY A 195 -33.00 23.29 5.85
C GLY A 195 -31.96 22.53 6.66
N VAL A 196 -32.39 21.70 7.61
CA VAL A 196 -31.50 20.93 8.48
C VAL A 196 -31.08 19.61 7.84
N LEU A 197 -31.94 19.00 7.01
CA LEU A 197 -31.65 17.74 6.33
C LEU A 197 -30.71 17.91 5.12
N PHE A 198 -30.72 19.06 4.42
CA PHE A 198 -29.78 19.32 3.32
C PHE A 198 -28.37 19.66 3.79
N LEU A 199 -28.21 20.24 4.98
CA LEU A 199 -26.90 20.40 5.62
C LEU A 199 -26.36 19.05 6.13
N ALA A 200 -27.22 18.19 6.69
CA ALA A 200 -26.83 16.84 7.13
C ALA A 200 -26.54 15.87 5.96
N LEU A 201 -27.31 15.94 4.86
CA LEU A 201 -27.09 15.10 3.66
C LEU A 201 -25.95 15.62 2.79
N GLY A 202 -25.67 16.93 2.79
CA GLY A 202 -24.48 17.50 2.14
C GLY A 202 -23.19 17.05 2.84
N LEU A 203 -23.19 16.99 4.17
CA LEU A 203 -22.07 16.47 4.96
C LEU A 203 -21.93 14.94 4.85
N ALA A 204 -23.03 14.19 4.75
CA ALA A 204 -22.99 12.73 4.54
C ALA A 204 -22.57 12.32 3.12
N ALA A 205 -22.95 13.08 2.09
CA ALA A 205 -22.50 12.84 0.71
C ALA A 205 -21.01 13.20 0.51
N ALA A 206 -20.50 14.21 1.22
CA ALA A 206 -19.08 14.54 1.26
C ALA A 206 -18.26 13.50 2.05
N TRP A 207 -18.84 12.88 3.09
CA TRP A 207 -18.18 11.78 3.83
C TRP A 207 -18.18 10.44 3.08
N TRP A 208 -19.20 10.13 2.27
CA TRP A 208 -19.27 8.82 1.57
C TRP A 208 -18.39 8.75 0.31
N GLN A 209 -18.13 9.88 -0.36
CA GLN A 209 -17.17 9.95 -1.48
C GLN A 209 -15.70 9.77 -1.04
N LEU A 210 -15.42 9.85 0.26
CA LEU A 210 -14.06 9.71 0.80
C LEU A 210 -13.71 8.28 1.23
N TRP A 211 -14.64 7.32 1.18
CA TRP A 211 -14.44 5.96 1.72
C TRP A 211 -14.60 4.83 0.70
N GLU A 212 -14.30 5.07 -0.59
CA GLU A 212 -14.07 3.97 -1.53
C GLU A 212 -12.84 3.18 -1.08
N ARG A 213 -13.06 2.01 -0.45
CA ARG A 213 -11.99 1.07 -0.12
C ARG A 213 -11.25 0.69 -1.41
N PRO A 214 -9.92 0.89 -1.50
CA PRO A 214 -9.15 0.41 -2.64
C PRO A 214 -9.34 -1.10 -2.77
N ALA A 215 -9.63 -1.57 -3.98
CA ALA A 215 -9.60 -2.98 -4.29
C ALA A 215 -8.22 -3.54 -3.91
N GLN A 216 -8.19 -4.57 -3.05
CA GLN A 216 -6.99 -5.37 -2.83
C GLN A 216 -6.45 -5.83 -4.19
N PRO A 217 -5.23 -5.43 -4.58
CA PRO A 217 -4.52 -6.09 -5.65
C PRO A 217 -4.12 -7.48 -5.19
N ALA A 218 -4.02 -8.40 -6.15
CA ALA A 218 -3.55 -9.74 -5.90
C ALA A 218 -2.17 -9.68 -5.25
N VAL A 219 -2.10 -10.14 -4.00
CA VAL A 219 -0.86 -10.58 -3.37
C VAL A 219 -0.30 -11.70 -4.28
N PRO A 220 0.94 -11.65 -4.75
CA PRO A 220 1.56 -12.82 -5.35
C PRO A 220 1.63 -13.86 -4.22
N ALA A 221 0.77 -14.87 -4.32
CA ALA A 221 0.71 -15.94 -3.34
C ALA A 221 2.11 -16.53 -3.15
N GLY A 222 2.52 -16.67 -1.88
CA GLY A 222 3.79 -17.26 -1.51
C GLY A 222 3.99 -18.64 -2.15
N SER A 223 5.19 -18.81 -2.71
CA SER A 223 5.95 -20.06 -2.78
C SER A 223 5.15 -21.37 -2.93
N GLU A 224 4.83 -21.74 -4.18
CA GLU A 224 5.04 -23.11 -4.74
C GLU A 224 4.54 -23.28 -6.19
N ALA A 225 3.98 -22.24 -6.83
CA ALA A 225 3.89 -22.19 -8.29
C ALA A 225 5.11 -21.42 -8.81
N ALA A 226 6.01 -22.10 -9.54
CA ALA A 226 7.10 -21.44 -10.25
C ALA A 226 6.53 -20.28 -11.07
N ASP A 227 6.94 -19.05 -10.75
CA ASP A 227 6.55 -17.86 -11.51
C ASP A 227 6.88 -18.12 -12.99
N THR A 228 5.84 -18.31 -13.80
CA THR A 228 5.99 -18.68 -15.21
C THR A 228 6.47 -17.51 -16.07
N ARG A 229 6.60 -16.31 -15.47
CA ARG A 229 7.14 -15.14 -16.15
C ARG A 229 8.62 -15.32 -16.45
N SER A 230 9.06 -14.77 -17.58
CA SER A 230 10.49 -14.60 -17.84
C SER A 230 11.06 -13.68 -16.77
N SER A 231 12.21 -14.04 -16.19
CA SER A 231 12.88 -13.26 -15.15
C SER A 231 14.21 -12.70 -15.65
N LEU A 232 14.44 -11.42 -15.43
CA LEU A 232 15.57 -10.65 -15.97
C LEU A 232 16.24 -9.84 -14.86
N VAL A 233 17.56 -9.70 -14.93
CA VAL A 233 18.30 -8.62 -14.27
C VAL A 233 19.01 -7.79 -15.32
N VAL A 234 18.94 -6.47 -15.19
CA VAL A 234 19.75 -5.52 -15.98
C VAL A 234 20.99 -5.18 -15.15
N LEU A 235 22.15 -5.66 -15.60
CA LEU A 235 23.40 -5.37 -14.92
C LEU A 235 23.91 -3.97 -15.27
N PRO A 236 24.67 -3.32 -14.39
CA PRO A 236 25.27 -2.01 -14.66
C PRO A 236 25.99 -2.01 -16.00
N PHE A 237 25.60 -1.10 -16.89
CA PHE A 237 26.26 -0.95 -18.18
C PHE A 237 27.65 -0.35 -17.98
N ASP A 238 28.63 -0.83 -18.74
CA ASP A 238 30.00 -0.29 -18.72
C ASP A 238 30.05 1.07 -19.43
N ASN A 239 30.70 2.07 -18.82
CA ASN A 239 31.06 3.29 -19.53
C ASN A 239 32.34 3.06 -20.36
N LEU A 240 32.22 3.07 -21.69
CA LEU A 240 33.34 2.97 -22.63
C LEU A 240 33.74 4.32 -23.23
N SER A 241 33.22 5.41 -22.70
CA SER A 241 33.65 6.77 -23.06
C SER A 241 35.03 7.06 -22.44
N ASP A 242 35.85 7.88 -23.10
CA ASP A 242 37.17 8.26 -22.58
C ASP A 242 37.07 9.14 -21.32
N ASP A 243 35.88 9.71 -21.11
CA ASP A 243 35.53 10.55 -19.97
C ASP A 243 34.86 9.72 -18.86
N LYS A 244 35.62 9.49 -17.78
CA LYS A 244 35.12 8.80 -16.58
C LYS A 244 34.06 9.61 -15.84
N GLU A 245 33.97 10.93 -16.05
CA GLU A 245 32.92 11.75 -15.45
C GLU A 245 31.54 11.41 -16.01
N GLN A 246 31.43 10.60 -17.07
CA GLN A 246 30.16 10.14 -17.64
C GLN A 246 29.64 8.82 -17.04
N GLU A 247 30.23 8.32 -15.97
CA GLU A 247 29.75 7.10 -15.29
C GLU A 247 28.27 7.21 -14.86
N TYR A 248 27.83 8.41 -14.45
CA TYR A 248 26.43 8.69 -14.09
C TYR A 248 25.46 8.35 -15.22
N LEU A 249 25.89 8.48 -16.48
CA LEU A 249 25.05 8.22 -17.64
C LEU A 249 24.79 6.72 -17.80
N ALA A 250 25.83 5.90 -17.65
CA ALA A 250 25.69 4.45 -17.73
C ALA A 250 24.83 3.92 -16.57
N ASN A 251 25.02 4.47 -15.36
CA ASN A 251 24.20 4.14 -14.19
C ASN A 251 22.74 4.51 -14.40
N GLY A 252 22.47 5.77 -14.77
CA GLY A 252 21.11 6.27 -14.99
C GLY A 252 20.37 5.54 -16.10
N PHE A 253 21.07 5.24 -17.21
CA PHE A 253 20.48 4.45 -18.29
C PHE A 253 20.16 3.01 -17.86
N THR A 254 21.00 2.40 -17.02
CA THR A 254 20.73 1.06 -16.45
C THR A 254 19.48 1.08 -15.59
N GLU A 255 19.34 2.09 -14.72
CA GLU A 255 18.18 2.26 -13.85
C GLU A 255 16.89 2.46 -14.68
N ASP A 256 16.89 3.39 -15.63
CA ASP A 256 15.74 3.62 -16.51
C ASP A 256 15.36 2.36 -17.31
N LEU A 257 16.34 1.66 -17.87
CA LEU A 257 16.09 0.44 -18.63
C LEU A 257 15.47 -0.66 -17.74
N THR A 258 15.89 -0.72 -16.47
CA THR A 258 15.32 -1.64 -15.47
C THR A 258 13.83 -1.33 -15.27
N THR A 259 13.50 -0.08 -14.98
CA THR A 259 12.11 0.39 -14.77
C THR A 259 11.25 0.19 -16.02
N GLU A 260 11.75 0.54 -17.20
CA GLU A 260 11.03 0.39 -18.47
C GLU A 260 10.72 -1.08 -18.79
N LEU A 261 11.70 -1.98 -18.63
CA LEU A 261 11.52 -3.42 -18.85
C LEU A 261 10.59 -4.03 -17.79
N ALA A 262 10.60 -3.55 -16.55
CA ALA A 262 9.74 -4.03 -15.48
C ALA A 262 8.24 -3.83 -15.78
N ARG A 263 7.90 -2.85 -16.64
CA ARG A 263 6.53 -2.60 -17.09
C ARG A 263 6.07 -3.52 -18.22
N VAL A 264 6.98 -4.29 -18.85
CA VAL A 264 6.63 -5.21 -19.94
C VAL A 264 5.79 -6.37 -19.38
N PRO A 265 4.54 -6.57 -19.84
CA PRO A 265 3.70 -7.65 -19.35
C PRO A 265 4.36 -9.03 -19.53
N GLY A 266 4.40 -9.83 -18.47
CA GLY A 266 4.99 -11.17 -18.48
C GLY A 266 6.50 -11.21 -18.25
N LEU A 267 7.14 -10.05 -18.01
CA LEU A 267 8.52 -9.95 -17.56
C LEU A 267 8.56 -9.60 -16.06
N PHE A 268 9.37 -10.33 -15.31
CA PHE A 268 9.77 -9.98 -13.95
C PHE A 268 11.20 -9.43 -14.01
N VAL A 269 11.43 -8.25 -13.45
CA VAL A 269 12.75 -7.61 -13.44
C VAL A 269 13.19 -7.37 -12.01
N VAL A 270 14.40 -7.84 -11.67
CA VAL A 270 15.05 -7.57 -10.38
C VAL A 270 15.48 -6.12 -10.32
N SER A 271 15.41 -5.51 -9.13
CA SER A 271 15.73 -4.10 -8.92
C SER A 271 17.13 -3.72 -9.40
N HIS A 272 17.29 -2.45 -9.79
CA HIS A 272 18.60 -1.91 -10.13
C HIS A 272 19.53 -1.97 -8.89
N SER A 273 19.04 -1.68 -7.69
CA SER A 273 19.84 -1.69 -6.46
C SER A 273 20.47 -3.06 -6.17
N ALA A 274 19.74 -4.16 -6.42
CA ALA A 274 20.31 -5.51 -6.32
C ALA A 274 21.39 -5.76 -7.40
N ALA A 275 21.14 -5.32 -8.64
CA ALA A 275 22.08 -5.50 -9.74
C ALA A 275 23.39 -4.74 -9.52
N PHE A 276 23.34 -3.54 -8.93
CA PHE A 276 24.51 -2.72 -8.64
C PHE A 276 25.44 -3.34 -7.57
N ALA A 277 24.96 -4.29 -6.78
CA ALA A 277 25.83 -5.09 -5.90
C ALA A 277 26.89 -5.89 -6.69
N TYR A 278 26.71 -6.06 -8.01
CA TYR A 278 27.65 -6.74 -8.92
C TYR A 278 28.48 -5.77 -9.77
N LYS A 279 28.34 -4.45 -9.59
CA LYS A 279 29.15 -3.46 -10.30
C LYS A 279 30.64 -3.65 -9.99
N ASP A 280 31.48 -3.52 -11.02
CA ASP A 280 32.94 -3.69 -10.95
C ASP A 280 33.40 -5.06 -10.43
N LYS A 281 32.51 -6.05 -10.43
CA LYS A 281 32.80 -7.45 -10.12
C LYS A 281 32.71 -8.26 -11.41
N ASP A 282 33.50 -9.33 -11.49
CA ASP A 282 33.47 -10.27 -12.62
C ASP A 282 32.98 -11.69 -12.22
N PRO A 283 31.79 -11.84 -11.59
CA PRO A 283 31.24 -13.17 -11.32
C PRO A 283 30.66 -13.77 -12.59
N LYS A 284 30.58 -15.11 -12.60
CA LYS A 284 30.01 -15.83 -13.72
C LYS A 284 28.50 -15.55 -13.83
N PRO A 285 27.92 -15.42 -15.04
CA PRO A 285 26.50 -15.17 -15.21
C PRO A 285 25.58 -16.15 -14.47
N GLU A 286 25.97 -17.42 -14.36
CA GLU A 286 25.21 -18.46 -13.65
C GLU A 286 25.15 -18.20 -12.14
N GLU A 287 26.23 -17.66 -11.56
CA GLU A 287 26.31 -17.33 -10.13
C GLU A 287 25.39 -16.15 -9.79
N ILE A 288 25.39 -15.12 -10.65
CA ILE A 288 24.49 -13.97 -10.51
C ILE A 288 23.03 -14.42 -10.66
N ALA A 289 22.73 -15.21 -11.71
CA ALA A 289 21.38 -15.73 -11.96
C ALA A 289 20.84 -16.55 -10.79
N ALA A 290 21.66 -17.44 -10.23
CA ALA A 290 21.27 -18.24 -9.07
C ALA A 290 21.06 -17.36 -7.83
N ALA A 291 21.95 -16.40 -7.57
CA ALA A 291 21.86 -15.51 -6.41
C ALA A 291 20.64 -14.58 -6.46
N LEU A 292 20.27 -14.09 -7.64
CA LEU A 292 19.13 -13.19 -7.83
C LEU A 292 17.83 -13.92 -8.20
N GLY A 293 17.88 -15.22 -8.46
CA GLY A 293 16.72 -16.03 -8.83
C GLY A 293 16.12 -15.67 -10.19
N VAL A 294 16.97 -15.30 -11.16
CA VAL A 294 16.61 -14.88 -12.52
C VAL A 294 17.16 -15.82 -13.59
N ARG A 295 16.48 -15.90 -14.74
CA ARG A 295 16.94 -16.71 -15.89
C ARG A 295 17.84 -15.91 -16.83
N TYR A 296 17.46 -14.67 -17.10
CA TYR A 296 18.15 -13.85 -18.09
C TYR A 296 18.97 -12.75 -17.42
N LEU A 297 20.11 -12.44 -18.03
CA LEU A 297 20.91 -11.29 -17.66
C LEU A 297 21.08 -10.40 -18.89
N LEU A 298 20.88 -9.10 -18.71
CA LEU A 298 21.22 -8.09 -19.69
C LEU A 298 22.52 -7.41 -19.27
N LYS A 299 23.56 -7.53 -20.09
CA LYS A 299 24.83 -6.80 -19.97
C LYS A 299 24.99 -5.85 -21.13
N GLY A 300 25.76 -4.79 -20.95
CA GLY A 300 26.00 -3.87 -22.04
C GLY A 300 27.00 -2.79 -21.70
N SER A 301 27.19 -1.90 -22.66
CA SER A 301 28.10 -0.78 -22.55
C SER A 301 27.53 0.45 -23.23
N ILE A 302 27.80 1.62 -22.69
CA ILE A 302 27.45 2.91 -23.28
C ILE A 302 28.73 3.68 -23.60
N ARG A 303 28.78 4.29 -24.78
CA ARG A 303 29.79 5.26 -25.17
C ARG A 303 29.09 6.50 -25.71
N ARG A 304 29.46 7.66 -25.19
CA ARG A 304 29.00 8.96 -25.69
C ARG A 304 30.20 9.84 -26.03
N VAL A 305 30.19 10.44 -27.22
CA VAL A 305 31.21 11.39 -27.68
C VAL A 305 30.48 12.59 -28.27
N GLY A 306 30.41 13.68 -27.50
CA GLY A 306 29.57 14.83 -27.86
C GLY A 306 28.09 14.42 -27.91
N ASP A 307 27.49 14.58 -29.09
CA ASP A 307 26.10 14.18 -29.36
C ASP A 307 25.99 12.72 -29.83
N ASP A 308 27.06 12.09 -30.31
CA ASP A 308 26.98 10.70 -30.79
C ASP A 308 26.96 9.71 -29.61
N MET A 309 26.01 8.78 -29.65
CA MET A 309 25.86 7.69 -28.68
C MET A 309 25.93 6.32 -29.33
N ARG A 310 26.57 5.40 -28.64
CA ARG A 310 26.56 3.97 -28.95
C ARG A 310 26.23 3.16 -27.71
N ILE A 311 25.27 2.27 -27.85
CA ILE A 311 24.89 1.30 -26.83
C ILE A 311 25.10 -0.09 -27.40
N ASN A 312 25.83 -0.93 -26.69
CA ASN A 312 25.89 -2.37 -26.97
C ASN A 312 25.10 -3.08 -25.86
N ALA A 313 24.24 -4.01 -26.24
CA ALA A 313 23.45 -4.79 -25.30
C ALA A 313 23.50 -6.28 -25.66
N HIS A 314 23.64 -7.12 -24.63
CA HIS A 314 23.78 -8.56 -24.73
C HIS A 314 22.83 -9.25 -23.75
N LEU A 315 21.96 -10.10 -24.27
CA LEU A 315 21.05 -10.91 -23.48
C LEU A 315 21.62 -12.33 -23.34
N ILE A 316 21.76 -12.78 -22.11
CA ILE A 316 22.35 -14.07 -21.76
C ILE A 316 21.29 -14.94 -21.09
N ASP A 317 21.16 -16.20 -21.53
CA ASP A 317 20.38 -17.23 -20.82
C ASP A 317 21.32 -18.02 -19.90
N SER A 318 21.11 -17.91 -18.59
CA SER A 318 21.93 -18.60 -17.60
C SER A 318 21.75 -20.12 -17.61
N SER A 319 20.65 -20.63 -18.17
CA SER A 319 20.41 -22.08 -18.26
C SER A 319 21.24 -22.78 -19.33
N THR A 320 21.67 -22.04 -20.37
CA THR A 320 22.48 -22.57 -21.47
C THR A 320 23.87 -21.94 -21.54
N SER A 321 24.20 -21.02 -20.63
CA SER A 321 25.41 -20.17 -20.65
C SER A 321 25.63 -19.47 -22.00
N GLY A 322 24.55 -19.22 -22.74
CA GLY A 322 24.59 -18.79 -24.13
C GLY A 322 24.17 -17.34 -24.30
N HIS A 323 24.88 -16.60 -25.17
CA HIS A 323 24.39 -15.32 -25.68
C HIS A 323 23.18 -15.57 -26.58
N LEU A 324 21.99 -15.26 -26.09
CA LEU A 324 20.75 -15.38 -26.87
C LEU A 324 20.65 -14.32 -27.95
N TRP A 325 21.10 -13.11 -27.61
CA TRP A 325 20.97 -11.95 -28.47
C TRP A 325 22.04 -10.92 -28.12
N ALA A 326 22.49 -10.22 -29.15
CA ALA A 326 23.43 -9.12 -29.05
C ALA A 326 23.08 -8.11 -30.14
N GLU A 327 22.94 -6.83 -29.78
CA GLU A 327 22.68 -5.77 -30.74
C GLU A 327 23.42 -4.50 -30.35
N ARG A 328 23.72 -3.70 -31.38
CA ARG A 328 24.34 -2.40 -31.25
C ARG A 328 23.36 -1.34 -31.73
N PHE A 329 23.20 -0.31 -30.93
CA PHE A 329 22.35 0.84 -31.20
C PHE A 329 23.22 2.07 -31.31
N ASP A 330 23.23 2.69 -32.49
CA ASP A 330 23.83 4.01 -32.71
C ASP A 330 22.71 5.06 -32.77
N GLY A 331 22.95 6.22 -32.16
CA GLY A 331 21.99 7.32 -32.13
C GLY A 331 22.64 8.61 -31.65
N ARG A 332 21.82 9.64 -31.45
CA ARG A 332 22.25 10.95 -30.92
C ARG A 332 21.72 11.15 -29.51
N TRP A 333 22.43 11.91 -28.68
CA TRP A 333 21.99 12.31 -27.33
C TRP A 333 20.71 13.13 -27.40
N ALA A 334 20.59 14.01 -28.40
CA ALA A 334 19.36 14.73 -28.70
C ALA A 334 18.12 13.81 -28.84
N ASP A 335 18.33 12.56 -29.23
CA ASP A 335 17.29 11.55 -29.46
C ASP A 335 17.34 10.39 -28.42
N VAL A 336 17.97 10.61 -27.25
CA VAL A 336 18.25 9.57 -26.23
C VAL A 336 17.01 8.77 -25.83
N PHE A 337 15.86 9.42 -25.74
CA PHE A 337 14.60 8.79 -25.36
C PHE A 337 14.09 7.81 -26.42
N ALA A 338 14.14 8.19 -27.69
CA ALA A 338 13.80 7.28 -28.78
C ALA A 338 14.79 6.10 -28.86
N LEU A 339 16.06 6.35 -28.51
CA LEU A 339 17.08 5.31 -28.44
C LEU A 339 16.80 4.31 -27.30
N GLN A 340 16.39 4.78 -26.12
CA GLN A 340 15.92 3.93 -25.01
C GLN A 340 14.73 3.06 -25.41
N ASP A 341 13.70 3.67 -26.01
CA ASP A 341 12.48 2.95 -26.44
C ASP A 341 12.82 1.85 -27.45
N LYS A 342 13.76 2.12 -28.37
CA LYS A 342 14.26 1.12 -29.32
C LYS A 342 14.99 -0.04 -28.63
N VAL A 343 15.84 0.25 -27.64
CA VAL A 343 16.56 -0.79 -26.87
C VAL A 343 15.57 -1.69 -26.13
N VAL A 344 14.60 -1.10 -25.41
CA VAL A 344 13.53 -1.83 -24.71
C VAL A 344 12.74 -2.72 -25.68
N GLY A 345 12.34 -2.18 -26.83
CA GLY A 345 11.59 -2.90 -27.85
C GLY A 345 12.36 -4.11 -28.41
N SER A 346 13.65 -3.93 -28.72
CA SER A 346 14.50 -5.03 -29.20
C SER A 346 14.69 -6.13 -28.15
N ILE A 347 14.88 -5.79 -26.87
CA ILE A 347 15.04 -6.77 -25.80
C ILE A 347 13.75 -7.57 -25.58
N ALA A 348 12.59 -6.88 -25.52
CA ALA A 348 11.30 -7.54 -25.39
C ALA A 348 11.00 -8.47 -26.58
N GLY A 349 11.37 -8.05 -27.79
CA GLY A 349 11.29 -8.87 -29.00
C GLY A 349 12.20 -10.10 -28.94
N ALA A 350 13.44 -9.96 -28.47
CA ALA A 350 14.38 -11.07 -28.29
C ALA A 350 13.89 -12.11 -27.27
N LEU A 351 13.20 -11.66 -26.22
CA LEU A 351 12.55 -12.52 -25.22
C LEU A 351 11.22 -13.14 -25.70
N GLN A 352 10.80 -12.86 -26.95
CA GLN A 352 9.52 -13.27 -27.54
C GLN A 352 8.30 -12.86 -26.70
N LEU A 353 8.42 -11.76 -25.96
CA LEU A 353 7.35 -11.26 -25.12
C LEU A 353 6.33 -10.53 -25.98
N ARG A 354 5.05 -10.68 -25.63
CA ARG A 354 4.00 -9.89 -26.27
C ARG A 354 4.14 -8.44 -25.83
N LEU A 355 4.67 -7.61 -26.71
CA LEU A 355 4.48 -6.17 -26.62
C LEU A 355 3.00 -5.89 -26.90
N VAL A 356 2.20 -5.74 -25.84
CA VAL A 356 0.94 -5.00 -25.98
C VAL A 356 1.33 -3.63 -26.51
N SER A 357 0.61 -3.08 -27.48
CA SER A 357 0.77 -1.69 -27.88
C SER A 357 0.35 -0.80 -26.71
N VAL A 358 1.20 -0.71 -25.69
CA VAL A 358 1.20 0.39 -24.75
C VAL A 358 1.62 1.56 -25.65
N ALA A 359 0.71 2.51 -25.89
CA ALA A 359 1.15 3.82 -26.40
C ALA A 359 2.42 4.19 -25.64
N PRO A 360 3.50 4.68 -26.29
CA PRO A 360 4.82 4.84 -25.65
C PRO A 360 4.57 5.41 -24.28
N ALA A 361 4.77 4.57 -23.24
CA ALA A 361 4.27 4.89 -21.92
C ALA A 361 5.03 6.16 -21.57
N ALA A 362 4.34 7.30 -21.56
CA ALA A 362 4.96 8.56 -21.23
C ALA A 362 5.72 8.30 -19.93
N ARG A 363 7.06 8.41 -19.95
CA ARG A 363 7.93 8.19 -18.79
C ARG A 363 7.23 8.89 -17.63
N SER A 364 6.79 8.16 -16.61
CA SER A 364 5.82 8.72 -15.66
C SER A 364 6.49 9.81 -14.84
N GLY A 365 6.09 11.06 -15.07
CA GLY A 365 6.81 12.22 -14.55
C GLY A 365 8.18 12.46 -15.18
N GLY A 366 8.51 11.82 -16.29
CA GLY A 366 9.77 11.99 -17.03
C GLY A 366 9.83 13.30 -17.81
N THR A 367 10.92 13.51 -18.53
CA THR A 367 11.17 14.68 -19.38
C THR A 367 11.32 14.28 -20.85
N ASN A 368 11.12 15.26 -21.74
CA ASN A 368 11.51 15.17 -23.15
C ASN A 368 12.71 16.07 -23.48
N SER A 369 13.32 16.75 -22.49
CA SER A 369 14.55 17.52 -22.66
C SER A 369 15.77 16.65 -22.31
N PRO A 370 16.63 16.33 -23.29
CA PRO A 370 17.88 15.62 -23.03
C PRO A 370 18.81 16.39 -22.08
N GLU A 371 18.78 17.72 -22.10
CA GLU A 371 19.58 18.57 -21.21
C GLU A 371 19.09 18.50 -19.75
N ALA A 372 17.77 18.58 -19.53
CA ALA A 372 17.20 18.42 -18.20
C ALA A 372 17.49 17.03 -17.64
N TYR A 373 17.39 16.01 -18.49
CA TYR A 373 17.71 14.62 -18.16
C TYR A 373 19.19 14.42 -17.79
N ASP A 374 20.13 14.96 -18.57
CA ASP A 374 21.58 14.88 -18.28
C ASP A 374 21.92 15.41 -16.88
N VAL A 375 21.37 16.58 -16.55
CA VAL A 375 21.61 17.22 -15.26
C VAL A 375 20.91 16.46 -14.13
N TYR A 376 19.71 15.94 -14.37
CA TYR A 376 19.00 15.09 -13.42
C TYR A 376 19.80 13.83 -13.06
N LEU A 377 20.35 13.12 -14.06
CA LEU A 377 21.16 11.92 -13.82
C LEU A 377 22.42 12.21 -13.00
N LYS A 378 23.08 13.36 -13.22
CA LYS A 378 24.19 13.81 -12.37
C LYS A 378 23.78 13.98 -10.90
N GLY A 379 22.59 14.54 -10.68
CA GLY A 379 22.02 14.65 -9.34
C GLY A 379 21.74 13.28 -8.72
N MET A 380 21.13 12.37 -9.49
CA MET A 380 20.78 11.02 -9.02
C MET A 380 22.03 10.20 -8.64
N ASP A 381 23.09 10.25 -9.45
CA ASP A 381 24.34 9.54 -9.15
C ASP A 381 24.94 9.97 -7.81
N ILE A 382 25.00 11.27 -7.56
CA ILE A 382 25.48 11.81 -6.28
C ILE A 382 24.55 11.45 -5.12
N TYR A 383 23.23 11.54 -5.33
CA TYR A 383 22.24 11.28 -4.30
C TYR A 383 22.21 9.79 -3.87
N ASN A 384 22.33 8.87 -4.83
CA ASN A 384 22.22 7.42 -4.59
C ASN A 384 23.50 6.81 -3.99
N ARG A 385 24.67 7.42 -4.20
CA ARG A 385 25.92 6.96 -3.58
C ARG A 385 26.09 7.49 -2.15
N ILE A 386 27.02 6.91 -1.39
CA ILE A 386 27.47 7.49 -0.13
C ILE A 386 28.05 8.89 -0.43
N ASN A 387 27.51 9.89 0.26
CA ASN A 387 27.80 11.31 0.00
C ASN A 387 28.07 12.09 1.28
N THR A 388 28.87 13.15 1.17
CA THR A 388 28.97 14.19 2.20
C THR A 388 27.80 15.18 2.11
N PRO A 389 27.54 15.99 3.16
CA PRO A 389 26.55 17.07 3.07
C PRO A 389 26.76 18.00 1.86
N GLU A 390 28.00 18.35 1.54
CA GLU A 390 28.34 19.24 0.42
C GLU A 390 28.00 18.59 -0.92
N GLU A 391 28.32 17.30 -1.09
CA GLU A 391 27.93 16.53 -2.27
C GLU A 391 26.40 16.41 -2.37
N PHE A 392 25.71 16.16 -1.26
CA PHE A 392 24.25 16.16 -1.22
C PHE A 392 23.64 17.50 -1.67
N ALA A 393 24.19 18.62 -1.21
CA ALA A 393 23.77 19.95 -1.67
C ALA A 393 24.05 20.16 -3.16
N GLN A 394 25.12 19.58 -3.70
CA GLN A 394 25.39 19.59 -5.13
C GLN A 394 24.36 18.77 -5.93
N ALA A 395 23.92 17.61 -5.43
CA ALA A 395 22.81 16.86 -6.03
C ALA A 395 21.52 17.68 -6.08
N VAL A 396 21.19 18.39 -4.99
CA VAL A 396 20.02 19.29 -4.95
C VAL A 396 20.12 20.41 -5.99
N LYS A 397 21.30 21.00 -6.19
CA LYS A 397 21.51 22.01 -7.25
C LYS A 397 21.30 21.42 -8.65
N HIS A 398 21.71 20.18 -8.89
CA HIS A 398 21.44 19.50 -10.14
C HIS A 398 19.93 19.31 -10.36
N PHE A 399 19.19 18.83 -9.36
CA PHE A 399 17.73 18.70 -9.49
C PHE A 399 17.03 20.06 -9.68
N GLN A 400 17.48 21.11 -8.99
CA GLN A 400 16.97 22.48 -9.19
C GLN A 400 17.22 22.99 -10.61
N HIS A 401 18.36 22.68 -11.19
CA HIS A 401 18.67 23.05 -12.58
C HIS A 401 17.84 22.21 -13.57
N ALA A 402 17.63 20.92 -13.32
CA ALA A 402 16.78 20.08 -14.15
C ALA A 402 15.35 20.63 -14.26
N VAL A 403 14.74 21.06 -13.14
CA VAL A 403 13.39 21.65 -13.16
C VAL A 403 13.34 23.08 -13.72
N GLN A 404 14.48 23.77 -13.84
CA GLN A 404 14.58 25.05 -14.56
C GLN A 404 14.59 24.84 -16.08
N LEU A 405 15.27 23.78 -16.53
CA LEU A 405 15.31 23.39 -17.94
C LEU A 405 13.97 22.83 -18.42
N ASP A 406 13.32 22.01 -17.57
CA ASP A 406 11.98 21.48 -17.82
C ASP A 406 11.10 21.61 -16.56
N PRO A 407 10.25 22.66 -16.48
CA PRO A 407 9.34 22.87 -15.37
C PRO A 407 8.31 21.76 -15.13
N ASP A 408 8.02 20.93 -16.14
CA ASP A 408 7.05 19.83 -16.06
C ASP A 408 7.72 18.47 -15.75
N PHE A 409 9.03 18.46 -15.51
CA PHE A 409 9.80 17.26 -15.14
C PHE A 409 9.45 16.77 -13.72
N GLY A 410 8.34 16.06 -13.60
CA GLY A 410 7.76 15.65 -12.33
C GLY A 410 8.65 14.77 -11.44
N ALA A 411 9.48 13.91 -12.03
CA ALA A 411 10.44 13.07 -11.33
C ALA A 411 11.56 13.91 -10.67
N ALA A 412 12.03 14.96 -11.33
CA ALA A 412 13.00 15.90 -10.75
C ALA A 412 12.37 16.71 -9.60
N HIS A 413 11.11 17.14 -9.72
CA HIS A 413 10.37 17.76 -8.61
C HIS A 413 10.16 16.80 -7.43
N ALA A 414 9.80 15.55 -7.70
CA ALA A 414 9.65 14.53 -6.67
C ALA A 414 10.98 14.25 -5.97
N GLN A 415 12.09 14.22 -6.72
CA GLN A 415 13.42 14.01 -6.17
C GLN A 415 13.90 15.21 -5.34
N LEU A 416 13.56 16.44 -5.72
CA LEU A 416 13.77 17.61 -4.85
C LEU A 416 13.03 17.45 -3.52
N ALA A 417 11.78 16.99 -3.56
CA ALA A 417 11.00 16.75 -2.35
C ALA A 417 11.66 15.69 -1.45
N TRP A 418 12.13 14.58 -2.02
CA TRP A 418 12.89 13.55 -1.30
C TRP A 418 14.18 14.10 -0.71
N ALA A 419 14.95 14.90 -1.46
CA ALA A 419 16.17 15.49 -0.95
C ALA A 419 15.90 16.44 0.23
N TYR A 420 14.83 17.24 0.18
CA TYR A 420 14.43 18.08 1.29
C TYR A 420 13.94 17.27 2.50
N TRP A 421 13.25 16.17 2.26
CA TRP A 421 12.81 15.24 3.30
C TRP A 421 13.99 14.59 4.05
N ASP A 422 14.99 14.14 3.31
CA ASP A 422 16.19 13.46 3.81
C ASP A 422 17.25 14.41 4.40
N ALA A 423 17.06 15.72 4.28
CA ALA A 423 18.01 16.72 4.71
C ALA A 423 18.07 16.84 6.24
N ASP A 424 18.90 16.01 6.90
CA ASP A 424 19.25 16.20 8.31
C ASP A 424 19.81 17.61 8.61
N ILE A 425 20.10 17.90 9.87
CA ILE A 425 20.59 19.23 10.27
C ILE A 425 21.84 19.64 9.48
N ALA A 426 22.79 18.73 9.27
CA ALA A 426 24.03 19.04 8.56
C ALA A 426 23.76 19.32 7.08
N ARG A 427 22.95 18.48 6.42
CA ARG A 427 22.53 18.66 5.02
C ARG A 427 21.72 19.94 4.81
N ALA A 428 20.82 20.27 5.73
CA ALA A 428 20.05 21.51 5.66
C ALA A 428 20.97 22.75 5.73
N VAL A 429 21.93 22.76 6.66
CA VAL A 429 22.85 23.89 6.88
C VAL A 429 23.69 24.19 5.63
N VAL A 430 24.25 23.17 4.98
CA VAL A 430 25.06 23.37 3.76
C VAL A 430 24.24 23.81 2.55
N MET A 431 22.93 23.59 2.57
CA MET A 431 21.99 24.16 1.59
C MET A 431 21.54 25.59 1.94
N GLY A 432 21.99 26.14 3.09
CA GLY A 432 21.57 27.45 3.59
C GLY A 432 20.15 27.46 4.16
N LEU A 433 19.67 26.30 4.64
CA LEU A 433 18.33 26.11 5.19
C LEU A 433 18.39 25.65 6.64
N THR A 434 17.35 25.99 7.41
CA THR A 434 17.00 25.29 8.64
C THR A 434 16.26 23.99 8.31
N ARG A 435 16.19 23.05 9.28
CA ARG A 435 15.42 21.81 9.11
C ARG A 435 13.92 22.09 8.86
N ALA A 436 13.38 23.14 9.48
CA ALA A 436 11.99 23.56 9.27
C ALA A 436 11.78 24.07 7.83
N GLU A 437 12.66 24.95 7.33
CA GLU A 437 12.57 25.44 5.95
C GLU A 437 12.76 24.33 4.91
N ALA A 438 13.66 23.36 5.17
CA ALA A 438 13.76 22.17 4.33
C ALA A 438 12.44 21.39 4.31
N TYR A 439 11.80 21.24 5.47
CA TYR A 439 10.51 20.56 5.57
C TYR A 439 9.37 21.28 4.83
N ASP A 440 9.32 22.62 4.91
CA ASP A 440 8.36 23.43 4.16
C ASP A 440 8.50 23.21 2.65
N LYS A 441 9.75 23.12 2.17
CA LYS A 441 10.06 22.86 0.75
C LYS A 441 9.57 21.50 0.24
N VAL A 442 9.43 20.49 1.11
CA VAL A 442 8.85 19.19 0.73
C VAL A 442 7.45 19.39 0.14
N HIS A 443 6.61 20.17 0.80
CA HIS A 443 5.23 20.40 0.36
C HIS A 443 5.17 21.30 -0.88
N GLU A 444 6.05 22.29 -0.98
CA GLU A 444 6.15 23.16 -2.17
C GLU A 444 6.48 22.37 -3.43
N THR A 445 7.50 21.51 -3.34
CA THR A 445 7.98 20.70 -4.47
C THR A 445 7.02 19.57 -4.84
N LEU A 446 6.39 18.92 -3.86
CA LEU A 446 5.35 17.91 -4.12
C LEU A 446 4.14 18.47 -4.88
N LYS A 447 3.75 19.72 -4.63
CA LYS A 447 2.67 20.37 -5.40
C LYS A 447 3.00 20.49 -6.88
N LEU A 448 4.28 20.69 -7.23
CA LEU A 448 4.73 20.74 -8.61
C LEU A 448 4.83 19.33 -9.21
N ALA A 449 5.40 18.38 -8.46
CA ALA A 449 5.48 16.97 -8.86
C ALA A 449 4.10 16.34 -9.13
N ALA A 450 3.05 16.78 -8.43
CA ALA A 450 1.68 16.31 -8.61
C ALA A 450 1.10 16.57 -10.03
N ARG A 451 1.67 17.50 -10.81
CA ARG A 451 1.25 17.77 -12.19
C ARG A 451 1.60 16.61 -13.13
N HIS A 452 2.76 15.99 -12.89
CA HIS A 452 3.26 14.85 -13.64
C HIS A 452 3.82 13.79 -12.67
N PRO A 453 2.95 13.01 -12.00
CA PRO A 453 3.37 12.09 -10.95
C PRO A 453 4.36 11.02 -11.42
N SER A 454 5.46 10.87 -10.69
CA SER A 454 6.42 9.76 -10.82
C SER A 454 6.19 8.72 -9.69
N PRO A 455 6.84 7.53 -9.73
CA PRO A 455 6.87 6.61 -8.59
C PRO A 455 7.32 7.31 -7.30
N GLY A 456 8.43 8.05 -7.36
CA GLY A 456 8.97 8.80 -6.22
C GLY A 456 7.99 9.80 -5.60
N TYR A 457 7.12 10.42 -6.41
CA TYR A 457 6.05 11.28 -5.89
C TYR A 457 5.07 10.50 -5.01
N TYR A 458 4.56 9.37 -5.51
CA TYR A 458 3.58 8.55 -4.77
C TYR A 458 4.18 7.95 -3.50
N GLN A 459 5.46 7.54 -3.54
CA GLN A 459 6.17 7.05 -2.37
C GLN A 459 6.25 8.10 -1.25
N LEU A 460 6.67 9.34 -1.56
CA LEU A 460 6.81 10.37 -0.54
C LEU A 460 5.46 10.88 -0.01
N VAL A 461 4.46 10.99 -0.88
CA VAL A 461 3.09 11.31 -0.46
C VAL A 461 2.56 10.26 0.52
N ALA A 462 2.80 8.97 0.25
CA ALA A 462 2.39 7.92 1.14
C ALA A 462 3.14 7.94 2.48
N GLU A 463 4.44 8.23 2.48
CA GLU A 463 5.22 8.37 3.71
C GLU A 463 4.69 9.53 4.58
N LEU A 464 4.36 10.67 3.96
CA LEU A 464 3.68 11.79 4.64
C LEU A 464 2.33 11.37 5.21
N MET A 465 1.50 10.67 4.43
CA MET A 465 0.20 10.17 4.88
C MET A 465 0.34 9.22 6.08
N VAL A 466 1.33 8.33 6.09
CA VAL A 466 1.61 7.45 7.25
C VAL A 466 1.91 8.28 8.49
N ARG A 467 2.76 9.32 8.37
CA ARG A 467 3.07 10.23 9.48
C ARG A 467 1.86 11.00 10.00
N GLU A 468 0.92 11.31 9.13
CA GLU A 468 -0.34 11.97 9.46
C GLU A 468 -1.44 10.98 9.90
N HIS A 469 -1.09 9.72 10.20
CA HIS A 469 -2.01 8.65 10.59
C HIS A 469 -3.04 8.25 9.50
N ASN A 470 -2.85 8.70 8.26
CA ASN A 470 -3.65 8.40 7.06
C ASN A 470 -3.12 7.17 6.29
N SER A 471 -2.80 6.11 7.03
CA SER A 471 -2.10 4.94 6.48
C SER A 471 -2.95 4.10 5.50
N ASP A 472 -4.29 4.27 5.48
CA ASP A 472 -5.15 3.59 4.48
C ASP A 472 -5.07 4.26 3.10
N GLU A 473 -5.09 5.59 3.05
CA GLU A 473 -4.85 6.32 1.80
C GLU A 473 -3.43 6.07 1.29
N ALA A 474 -2.44 5.98 2.19
CA ALA A 474 -1.06 5.68 1.83
C ALA A 474 -0.94 4.37 1.04
N VAL A 475 -1.61 3.29 1.47
CA VAL A 475 -1.65 2.02 0.74
C VAL A 475 -2.23 2.21 -0.66
N THR A 476 -3.34 2.95 -0.79
CA THR A 476 -3.97 3.22 -2.10
C THR A 476 -3.02 3.94 -3.06
N VAL A 477 -2.29 4.92 -2.55
CA VAL A 477 -1.35 5.73 -3.33
C VAL A 477 -0.14 4.90 -3.77
N LEU A 478 0.42 4.08 -2.87
CA LEU A 478 1.58 3.24 -3.17
C LEU A 478 1.30 2.19 -4.25
N LEU A 479 0.07 1.70 -4.37
CA LEU A 479 -0.31 0.78 -5.44
C LEU A 479 -0.19 1.43 -6.83
N LYS A 480 -0.36 2.76 -6.93
CA LYS A 480 -0.08 3.50 -8.17
C LYS A 480 1.42 3.51 -8.46
N SER A 481 2.24 3.67 -7.42
CA SER A 481 3.69 3.62 -7.54
C SER A 481 4.18 2.25 -8.05
N VAL A 482 3.67 1.15 -7.48
CA VAL A 482 3.98 -0.22 -7.94
C VAL A 482 3.60 -0.43 -9.41
N ALA A 483 2.48 0.13 -9.85
CA ALA A 483 2.07 0.02 -11.26
C ALA A 483 2.99 0.78 -12.22
N LEU A 484 3.63 1.86 -11.74
CA LEU A 484 4.57 2.65 -12.52
C LEU A 484 5.99 2.09 -12.50
N ASP A 485 6.42 1.51 -11.38
CA ASP A 485 7.71 0.81 -11.26
C ASP A 485 7.56 -0.43 -10.37
N PRO A 486 7.27 -1.61 -10.95
CA PRO A 486 7.15 -2.84 -10.19
C PRO A 486 8.51 -3.44 -9.80
N SER A 487 9.63 -2.91 -10.30
CA SER A 487 11.00 -3.34 -9.97
C SER A 487 11.61 -2.58 -8.80
N ASP A 488 11.01 -1.47 -8.37
CA ASP A 488 11.48 -0.73 -7.21
C ASP A 488 11.04 -1.41 -5.90
N THR A 489 12.03 -1.91 -5.16
CA THR A 489 11.82 -2.57 -3.86
C THR A 489 11.23 -1.62 -2.80
N TRP A 490 11.51 -0.32 -2.90
CA TRP A 490 11.03 0.67 -1.95
C TRP A 490 9.50 0.77 -1.95
N ASN A 491 8.84 0.56 -3.10
CA ASN A 491 7.39 0.50 -3.19
C ASN A 491 6.77 -0.55 -2.25
N TYR A 492 7.35 -1.75 -2.23
CA TYR A 492 6.86 -2.87 -1.42
C TYR A 492 7.19 -2.68 0.06
N LEU A 493 8.36 -2.10 0.36
CA LEU A 493 8.76 -1.72 1.72
C LEU A 493 7.83 -0.66 2.31
N SER A 494 7.51 0.40 1.55
CA SER A 494 6.57 1.43 1.96
C SER A 494 5.15 0.88 2.13
N LEU A 495 4.73 -0.08 1.29
CA LEU A 495 3.44 -0.78 1.47
C LEU A 495 3.40 -1.56 2.78
N ALA A 496 4.45 -2.33 3.07
CA ALA A 496 4.57 -3.03 4.34
C ALA A 496 4.56 -2.07 5.53
N ASN A 497 5.25 -0.93 5.44
CA ASN A 497 5.25 0.11 6.46
C ASN A 497 3.84 0.67 6.71
N ALA A 498 3.13 1.09 5.67
CA ALA A 498 1.77 1.60 5.78
C ALA A 498 0.79 0.54 6.33
N LEU A 499 0.95 -0.72 5.94
CA LEU A 499 0.13 -1.84 6.44
C LEU A 499 0.44 -2.17 7.90
N ASN A 500 1.69 -2.05 8.33
CA ASN A 500 2.05 -2.20 9.74
C ASN A 500 1.40 -1.10 10.58
N PHE A 501 1.44 0.16 10.12
CA PHE A 501 0.87 1.29 10.86
C PHE A 501 -0.67 1.39 10.79
N ASN A 502 -1.36 0.80 9.80
CA ASN A 502 -2.83 0.70 9.79
C ASN A 502 -3.40 -0.56 10.46
N GLY A 503 -2.55 -1.38 11.10
CA GLY A 503 -2.97 -2.59 11.82
C GLY A 503 -3.34 -3.77 10.91
N ARG A 504 -2.73 -3.85 9.73
CA ARG A 504 -2.80 -5.01 8.82
C ARG A 504 -1.44 -5.72 8.71
N PRO A 505 -0.78 -6.07 9.82
CA PRO A 505 0.58 -6.62 9.80
C PRO A 505 0.70 -7.96 9.07
N LYS A 506 -0.38 -8.77 9.03
CA LYS A 506 -0.39 -10.02 8.25
C LYS A 506 -0.20 -9.77 6.77
N GLU A 507 -0.84 -8.74 6.22
CA GLU A 507 -0.69 -8.36 4.81
C GLU A 507 0.66 -7.72 4.55
N ALA A 508 1.22 -6.99 5.53
CA ALA A 508 2.56 -6.41 5.42
C ALA A 508 3.63 -7.47 5.13
N LEU A 509 3.56 -8.65 5.78
CA LEU A 509 4.51 -9.75 5.56
C LEU A 509 4.55 -10.20 4.10
N SER A 510 3.41 -10.30 3.41
CA SER A 510 3.37 -10.68 1.99
C SER A 510 4.04 -9.64 1.07
N TYR A 511 3.95 -8.36 1.40
CA TYR A 511 4.69 -7.32 0.67
C TYR A 511 6.18 -7.33 0.98
N LEU A 512 6.60 -7.77 2.17
CA LEU A 512 8.02 -7.98 2.48
C LEU A 512 8.61 -9.17 1.71
N GLU A 513 7.84 -10.24 1.52
CA GLU A 513 8.21 -11.36 0.64
C GLU A 513 8.36 -10.90 -0.82
N ALA A 514 7.42 -10.09 -1.30
CA ALA A 514 7.51 -9.47 -2.62
C ALA A 514 8.75 -8.56 -2.74
N ALA A 515 9.03 -7.74 -1.72
CA ALA A 515 10.22 -6.89 -1.67
C ALA A 515 11.51 -7.70 -1.74
N ALA A 516 11.57 -8.85 -1.04
CA ALA A 516 12.72 -9.76 -1.06
C ALA A 516 12.86 -10.50 -2.40
N ARG A 517 11.76 -10.75 -3.11
CA ARG A 517 11.80 -11.32 -4.46
C ARG A 517 12.35 -10.31 -5.47
N VAL A 518 11.89 -9.06 -5.40
CA VAL A 518 12.30 -7.96 -6.28
C VAL A 518 13.75 -7.54 -6.03
N ASP A 519 14.17 -7.50 -4.77
CA ASP A 519 15.53 -7.17 -4.37
C ASP A 519 16.00 -8.08 -3.22
N PRO A 520 16.74 -9.17 -3.50
CA PRO A 520 17.17 -10.10 -2.46
C PRO A 520 18.35 -9.59 -1.62
N ILE A 521 19.03 -8.51 -2.02
CA ILE A 521 20.33 -8.10 -1.45
C ILE A 521 20.24 -6.78 -0.67
N SER A 522 19.64 -5.76 -1.26
CA SER A 522 19.57 -4.44 -0.68
C SER A 522 18.49 -4.36 0.39
N TRP A 523 18.58 -3.38 1.28
CA TRP A 523 17.54 -3.06 2.29
C TRP A 523 17.18 -4.20 3.27
N MET A 524 18.05 -5.20 3.44
CA MET A 524 17.81 -6.35 4.32
C MET A 524 17.47 -5.93 5.75
N ASP A 525 18.23 -5.00 6.34
CA ASP A 525 17.99 -4.51 7.69
C ASP A 525 16.60 -3.88 7.84
N TYR A 526 16.18 -3.10 6.84
CA TYR A 526 14.86 -2.46 6.86
C TYR A 526 13.74 -3.50 6.69
N ARG A 527 13.93 -4.54 5.85
CA ARG A 527 13.00 -5.67 5.76
C ARG A 527 12.88 -6.42 7.08
N HIS A 528 13.99 -6.72 7.74
CA HIS A 528 14.01 -7.41 9.04
C HIS A 528 13.30 -6.60 10.13
N TYR A 529 13.53 -5.28 10.17
CA TYR A 529 12.77 -4.38 11.01
C TYR A 529 11.26 -4.46 10.74
N GLN A 530 10.84 -4.31 9.48
CA GLN A 530 9.42 -4.30 9.11
C GLN A 530 8.74 -5.66 9.38
N ALA A 531 9.46 -6.78 9.20
CA ALA A 531 8.98 -8.11 9.55
C ALA A 531 8.78 -8.23 11.06
N GLY A 532 9.77 -7.79 11.85
CA GLY A 532 9.66 -7.78 13.30
C GLY A 532 8.53 -6.88 13.81
N LEU A 533 8.31 -5.72 13.18
CA LEU A 533 7.17 -4.86 13.49
C LEU A 533 5.83 -5.55 13.19
N ALA A 534 5.72 -6.26 12.07
CA ALA A 534 4.53 -7.00 11.70
C ALA A 534 4.24 -8.16 12.66
N GLU A 535 5.26 -8.93 13.04
CA GLU A 535 5.16 -10.02 14.01
C GLU A 535 4.78 -9.49 15.40
N PHE A 536 5.40 -8.37 15.81
CA PHE A 536 5.06 -7.67 17.05
C PHE A 536 3.60 -7.20 17.06
N GLY A 537 3.13 -6.62 15.95
CA GLY A 537 1.73 -6.21 15.77
C GLY A 537 0.73 -7.36 15.90
N GLN A 538 1.16 -8.59 15.62
CA GLN A 538 0.36 -9.82 15.81
C GLN A 538 0.50 -10.42 17.21
N GLY A 539 1.29 -9.83 18.11
CA GLY A 539 1.59 -10.36 19.43
C GLY A 539 2.59 -11.53 19.44
N LYS A 540 3.27 -11.79 18.31
CA LYS A 540 4.29 -12.85 18.17
C LYS A 540 5.66 -12.30 18.55
N PHE A 541 5.88 -12.11 19.86
CA PHE A 541 7.06 -11.40 20.35
C PHE A 541 8.37 -12.17 20.10
N GLU A 542 8.37 -13.50 20.21
CA GLU A 542 9.53 -14.33 19.90
C GLU A 542 9.94 -14.23 18.42
N ASP A 543 8.98 -14.29 17.51
CA ASP A 543 9.22 -14.17 16.07
C ASP A 543 9.78 -12.77 15.76
N ALA A 544 9.19 -11.73 16.35
CA ALA A 544 9.65 -10.35 16.20
C ALA A 544 11.11 -10.16 16.64
N VAL A 545 11.50 -10.76 17.77
CA VAL A 545 12.90 -10.79 18.22
C VAL A 545 13.77 -11.49 17.18
N HIS A 546 13.37 -12.70 16.74
CA HIS A 546 14.15 -13.47 15.77
C HIS A 546 14.37 -12.72 14.44
N SER A 547 13.36 -11.99 13.96
CA SER A 547 13.47 -11.18 12.75
C SER A 547 14.41 -10.00 12.93
N ILE A 548 14.28 -9.23 14.02
CA ILE A 548 15.10 -8.04 14.27
C ILE A 548 16.56 -8.41 14.56
N GLU A 549 16.83 -9.53 15.22
CA GLU A 549 18.21 -9.97 15.52
C GLU A 549 19.02 -10.37 14.28
N LYS A 550 18.39 -10.51 13.11
CA LYS A 550 19.09 -10.70 11.83
C LYS A 550 19.75 -9.42 11.32
N MET A 551 19.36 -8.26 11.85
CA MET A 551 19.91 -6.97 11.42
C MET A 551 21.36 -6.78 11.89
N ASP A 552 22.16 -6.07 11.10
CA ASP A 552 23.43 -5.54 11.58
C ASP A 552 23.17 -4.32 12.49
N LEU A 553 23.00 -4.59 13.78
CA LEU A 553 22.77 -3.56 14.80
C LEU A 553 24.01 -2.66 15.06
N GLU A 554 25.18 -3.01 14.55
CA GLU A 554 26.43 -2.25 14.72
C GLU A 554 26.78 -1.39 13.49
N SER A 555 26.05 -1.54 12.38
CA SER A 555 26.24 -0.71 11.17
C SER A 555 26.19 0.80 11.49
N PRO A 556 26.75 1.67 10.64
CA PRO A 556 26.65 3.12 10.83
C PRO A 556 25.30 3.73 10.42
N ASP A 557 24.48 3.09 9.56
CA ASP A 557 23.20 3.68 9.10
C ASP A 557 22.14 3.60 10.21
N PRO A 558 21.75 4.69 10.88
CA PRO A 558 20.88 4.61 12.04
C PRO A 558 19.39 4.44 11.69
N ARG A 559 19.00 4.42 10.41
CA ARG A 559 17.58 4.53 10.00
C ARG A 559 16.73 3.38 10.49
N ALA A 560 17.00 2.15 10.05
CA ALA A 560 16.22 0.98 10.47
C ALA A 560 16.42 0.65 11.96
N LYS A 561 17.65 0.76 12.46
CA LYS A 561 18.00 0.45 13.87
C LYS A 561 17.24 1.27 14.89
N PHE A 562 17.02 2.56 14.63
CA PHE A 562 16.28 3.43 15.54
C PHE A 562 14.86 2.91 15.82
N TYR A 563 14.17 2.43 14.79
CA TYR A 563 12.83 1.87 14.95
C TYR A 563 12.87 0.44 15.49
N ALA A 564 13.77 -0.39 14.96
CA ALA A 564 13.90 -1.79 15.35
C ALA A 564 14.23 -1.97 16.84
N LEU A 565 15.12 -1.13 17.40
CA LEU A 565 15.50 -1.23 18.81
C LEU A 565 14.32 -0.92 19.76
N GLN A 566 13.39 -0.05 19.36
CA GLN A 566 12.19 0.22 20.16
C GLN A 566 11.27 -1.00 20.22
N VAL A 567 11.07 -1.65 19.06
CA VAL A 567 10.30 -2.90 18.97
C VAL A 567 10.98 -4.02 19.73
N LEU A 568 12.30 -4.16 19.60
CA LEU A 568 13.09 -5.20 20.26
C LEU A 568 13.08 -5.05 21.78
N VAL A 569 13.31 -3.84 22.31
CA VAL A 569 13.25 -3.56 23.75
C VAL A 569 11.85 -3.87 24.28
N SER A 570 10.80 -3.46 23.56
CA SER A 570 9.42 -3.75 23.93
C SER A 570 9.11 -5.25 23.94
N ALA A 571 9.53 -5.97 22.90
CA ALA A 571 9.36 -7.41 22.79
C ALA A 571 10.07 -8.15 23.93
N TYR A 572 11.31 -7.78 24.25
CA TYR A 572 12.01 -8.35 25.40
C TYR A 572 11.32 -8.07 26.74
N GLY A 573 10.75 -6.87 26.90
CA GLY A 573 9.92 -6.52 28.05
C GLY A 573 8.66 -7.39 28.16
N HIS A 574 7.98 -7.70 27.04
CA HIS A 574 6.85 -8.64 27.03
C HIS A 574 7.26 -10.07 27.41
N LEU A 575 8.44 -10.50 26.98
CA LEU A 575 8.99 -11.83 27.22
C LEU A 575 9.67 -11.99 28.59
N GLY A 576 9.86 -10.90 29.34
CA GLY A 576 10.54 -10.93 30.63
C GLY A 576 12.04 -11.27 30.55
N ARG A 577 12.71 -11.03 29.41
CA ARG A 577 14.13 -11.37 29.21
C ARG A 577 15.04 -10.24 29.69
N THR A 578 15.26 -10.17 31.01
CA THR A 578 15.93 -9.03 31.68
C THR A 578 17.32 -8.70 31.11
N ASP A 579 18.20 -9.68 30.93
CA ASP A 579 19.57 -9.43 30.46
C ASP A 579 19.60 -8.91 29.01
N GLN A 580 18.80 -9.52 28.13
CA GLN A 580 18.66 -9.08 26.74
C GLN A 580 18.00 -7.70 26.65
N THR A 581 17.03 -7.41 27.52
CA THR A 581 16.42 -6.09 27.65
C THR A 581 17.47 -5.02 27.96
N ALA A 582 18.33 -5.27 28.96
CA ALA A 582 19.37 -4.33 29.35
C ALA A 582 20.37 -4.05 28.20
N ALA A 583 20.78 -5.08 27.48
CA ALA A 583 21.67 -4.94 26.33
C ALA A 583 21.02 -4.17 25.17
N ALA A 584 19.77 -4.48 24.83
CA ALA A 584 19.02 -3.78 23.78
C ALA A 584 18.75 -2.31 24.15
N LEU A 585 18.45 -2.02 25.42
CA LEU A 585 18.23 -0.66 25.91
C LEU A 585 19.49 0.20 25.83
N GLU A 586 20.67 -0.37 26.10
CA GLU A 586 21.93 0.34 25.96
C GLU A 586 22.23 0.69 24.50
N ARG A 587 21.96 -0.25 23.56
CA ARG A 587 22.02 0.06 22.13
C ARG A 587 21.03 1.15 21.74
N PHE A 588 19.79 1.09 22.24
CA PHE A 588 18.78 2.12 21.96
C PHE A 588 19.22 3.49 22.47
N ARG A 589 19.79 3.57 23.68
CA ARG A 589 20.34 4.80 24.25
C ARG A 589 21.40 5.41 23.34
N LYS A 590 22.36 4.61 22.84
CA LYS A 590 23.40 5.10 21.91
C LYS A 590 22.80 5.74 20.66
N VAL A 591 21.83 5.07 20.02
CA VAL A 591 21.18 5.58 18.79
C VAL A 591 20.37 6.85 19.07
N VAL A 592 19.65 6.90 20.19
CA VAL A 592 18.91 8.10 20.63
C VAL A 592 19.86 9.28 20.85
N THR A 593 20.98 9.07 21.53
CA THR A 593 21.99 10.12 21.76
C THR A 593 22.62 10.60 20.45
N GLN A 594 22.97 9.69 19.52
CA GLN A 594 23.49 10.05 18.20
C GLN A 594 22.52 10.91 17.38
N ARG A 595 21.21 10.70 17.55
CA ARG A 595 20.15 11.51 16.93
C ARG A 595 19.83 12.81 17.68
N LEU A 596 20.60 13.16 18.71
CA LEU A 596 20.37 14.33 19.57
C LEU A 596 19.01 14.30 20.28
N LEU A 597 18.51 13.10 20.56
CA LEU A 597 17.23 12.85 21.22
C LEU A 597 17.36 12.65 22.75
N TRP A 598 18.58 12.85 23.27
CA TRP A 598 18.99 12.69 24.68
C TRP A 598 18.89 11.25 25.20
N GLU A 599 17.76 10.86 25.79
CA GLU A 599 17.59 9.57 26.45
C GLU A 599 16.30 8.84 26.05
N PRO A 600 16.30 7.49 26.02
CA PRO A 600 15.10 6.69 25.75
C PRO A 600 13.92 7.03 26.68
N ASN A 601 12.76 7.32 26.10
CA ASN A 601 11.50 7.48 26.81
C ASN A 601 10.32 7.23 25.86
N GLN A 602 9.12 7.01 26.41
CA GLN A 602 7.94 6.67 25.62
C GLN A 602 7.42 7.82 24.75
N LEU A 603 7.67 9.09 25.10
CA LEU A 603 7.32 10.20 24.19
C LEU A 603 8.08 10.11 22.87
N ILE A 604 9.37 9.72 22.89
CA ILE A 604 10.12 9.44 21.65
C ILE A 604 9.40 8.41 20.81
N THR A 605 8.95 7.31 21.41
CA THR A 605 8.23 6.26 20.68
C THR A 605 6.94 6.79 20.08
N GLN A 606 6.18 7.59 20.83
CA GLN A 606 4.93 8.16 20.33
C GLN A 606 5.14 9.17 19.19
N ASP A 607 6.25 9.91 19.16
CA ASP A 607 6.55 10.85 18.07
C ASP A 607 6.82 10.14 16.72
N PHE A 608 7.31 8.90 16.76
CA PHE A 608 7.83 8.19 15.59
C PHE A 608 7.04 6.92 15.22
N MET A 609 6.32 6.31 16.15
CA MET A 609 5.50 5.11 15.94
C MET A 609 4.04 5.49 15.79
N VAL A 610 3.71 5.98 14.59
CA VAL A 610 2.42 6.60 14.22
C VAL A 610 1.33 5.58 13.89
N PHE A 611 1.13 4.59 14.78
CA PHE A 611 0.06 3.62 14.59
C PHE A 611 -1.30 4.32 14.51
N LYS A 612 -2.10 3.94 13.51
CA LYS A 612 -3.50 4.35 13.40
C LYS A 612 -4.35 3.74 14.52
N ASN A 613 -4.08 2.48 14.87
CA ASN A 613 -4.82 1.76 15.90
C ASN A 613 -4.16 1.95 17.26
N THR A 614 -4.90 2.52 18.20
CA THR A 614 -4.42 2.79 19.57
C THR A 614 -3.93 1.53 20.29
N ALA A 615 -4.56 0.37 20.04
CA ALA A 615 -4.16 -0.90 20.66
C ALA A 615 -2.73 -1.33 20.27
N ASP A 616 -2.25 -0.99 19.07
CA ASP A 616 -0.95 -1.42 18.58
C ASP A 616 0.19 -0.62 19.23
N ILE A 617 0.03 0.70 19.34
CA ILE A 617 0.96 1.55 20.08
C ILE A 617 0.87 1.30 21.59
N GLU A 618 -0.31 1.06 22.17
CA GLU A 618 -0.44 0.67 23.58
C GLU A 618 0.29 -0.64 23.89
N ARG A 619 0.26 -1.63 22.98
CA ARG A 619 1.06 -2.84 23.09
C ARG A 619 2.55 -2.51 23.13
N LEU A 620 3.02 -1.67 22.20
CA LEU A 620 4.41 -1.24 22.17
C LEU A 620 4.84 -0.54 23.46
N LEU A 621 4.03 0.41 23.97
CA LEU A 621 4.29 1.14 25.20
C LEU A 621 4.25 0.24 26.45
N ALA A 622 3.38 -0.77 26.48
CA ALA A 622 3.30 -1.73 27.57
C ALA A 622 4.59 -2.55 27.70
N GLY A 623 5.13 -3.05 26.58
CA GLY A 623 6.41 -3.76 26.59
C GLY A 623 7.59 -2.86 26.99
N LEU A 624 7.62 -1.60 26.51
CA LEU A 624 8.61 -0.61 26.93
C LEU A 624 8.54 -0.33 28.44
N THR A 625 7.33 -0.25 29.00
CA THR A 625 7.13 -0.09 30.45
C THR A 625 7.70 -1.28 31.22
N LYS A 626 7.43 -2.51 30.77
CA LYS A 626 8.00 -3.74 31.36
C LYS A 626 9.52 -3.79 31.25
N ALA A 627 10.07 -3.22 30.18
CA ALA A 627 11.50 -3.08 29.95
C ALA A 627 12.17 -1.95 30.78
N GLY A 628 11.39 -1.20 31.56
CA GLY A 628 11.91 -0.11 32.39
C GLY A 628 12.16 1.19 31.63
N VAL A 629 11.63 1.36 30.42
CA VAL A 629 11.72 2.62 29.67
C VAL A 629 10.73 3.63 30.26
N PRO A 630 11.19 4.80 30.72
CA PRO A 630 10.33 5.78 31.37
C PRO A 630 9.34 6.39 30.37
N ASP A 631 8.21 6.85 30.88
CA ASP A 631 7.21 7.56 30.11
C ASP A 631 7.68 8.94 29.62
N LEU A 632 8.39 9.67 30.49
CA LEU A 632 8.86 11.03 30.28
C LEU A 632 10.38 11.14 30.45
N PRO A 633 11.03 12.13 29.79
CA PRO A 633 12.44 12.48 30.06
C PRO A 633 12.69 12.83 31.54
N ALA A 634 13.87 12.53 32.06
CA ALA A 634 14.26 12.74 33.46
C ALA A 634 14.10 14.20 33.89
N LEU A 635 14.53 15.15 33.05
CA LEU A 635 14.36 16.58 33.31
C LEU A 635 12.88 16.98 33.38
N ALA A 636 12.02 16.37 32.56
CA ALA A 636 10.59 16.64 32.58
C ALA A 636 9.89 16.02 33.81
N ARG A 637 10.41 14.90 34.33
CA ARG A 637 9.94 14.24 35.57
C ARG A 637 10.38 14.97 36.83
N ALA A 638 11.53 15.65 36.81
CA ALA A 638 12.09 16.39 37.94
C ALA A 638 11.18 17.58 38.32
N GLY A 639 10.19 17.33 39.18
CA GLY A 639 9.19 18.32 39.62
C GLY A 639 7.74 17.89 39.40
N MET A 640 7.49 16.71 38.84
CA MET A 640 6.15 16.14 38.69
C MET A 640 5.88 15.11 39.78
N ASN A 641 4.72 15.20 40.43
CA ASN A 641 4.27 14.20 41.38
C ASN A 641 3.38 13.17 40.66
N PRO A 642 3.72 11.87 40.69
CA PRO A 642 2.93 10.83 40.03
C PRO A 642 1.46 10.78 40.46
N LYS A 643 1.14 11.20 41.69
CA LYS A 643 -0.25 11.23 42.20
C LYS A 643 -1.12 12.28 41.52
N ASP A 644 -0.50 13.31 40.95
CA ASP A 644 -1.20 14.42 40.30
C ASP A 644 -1.41 14.15 38.80
N ARG A 645 -0.90 13.02 38.29
CA ARG A 645 -1.05 12.62 36.89
C ARG A 645 -2.49 12.25 36.59
N LEU A 646 -3.03 12.85 35.53
CA LEU A 646 -4.35 12.50 35.02
C LEU A 646 -4.33 11.17 34.26
N THR A 647 -5.40 10.41 34.42
CA THR A 647 -5.73 9.24 33.61
C THR A 647 -6.26 9.66 32.23
N GLY A 648 -6.23 8.76 31.25
CA GLY A 648 -6.81 9.03 29.93
C GLY A 648 -8.30 9.44 29.98
N ALA A 649 -9.08 8.87 30.90
CA ALA A 649 -10.48 9.25 31.09
C ALA A 649 -10.64 10.68 31.61
N GLU A 650 -9.80 11.09 32.58
CA GLU A 650 -9.78 12.45 33.09
C GLU A 650 -9.31 13.45 32.01
N ILE A 651 -8.26 13.11 31.24
CA ILE A 651 -7.78 13.93 30.12
C ILE A 651 -8.90 14.13 29.11
N ARG A 652 -9.61 13.07 28.74
CA ARG A 652 -10.72 13.16 27.78
C ARG A 652 -11.82 14.09 28.28
N SER A 653 -12.23 13.93 29.54
CA SER A 653 -13.25 14.79 30.15
C SER A 653 -12.80 16.25 30.31
N LEU A 654 -11.50 16.51 30.44
CA LEU A 654 -10.95 17.84 30.63
C LEU A 654 -10.79 18.60 29.31
N MET A 655 -10.31 17.91 28.28
CA MET A 655 -9.84 18.55 27.04
C MET A 655 -10.88 18.56 25.93
N PHE A 656 -11.71 17.51 25.80
CA PHE A 656 -12.58 17.31 24.63
C PHE A 656 -13.95 17.93 24.86
N GLY A 657 -14.38 18.79 23.93
CA GLY A 657 -15.58 19.61 24.06
C GLY A 657 -15.36 20.91 24.83
N HIS A 658 -14.10 21.26 25.14
CA HIS A 658 -13.74 22.39 25.98
C HIS A 658 -12.75 23.33 25.29
N GLU A 659 -12.75 24.58 25.74
CA GLU A 659 -11.68 25.54 25.48
C GLU A 659 -10.73 25.57 26.68
N THR A 660 -9.43 25.58 26.41
CA THR A 660 -8.38 25.75 27.41
C THR A 660 -7.53 26.96 27.09
N ARG A 661 -7.17 27.73 28.12
CA ARG A 661 -6.28 28.90 28.02
C ARG A 661 -5.12 28.77 28.98
N GLY A 662 -3.97 29.29 28.56
CA GLY A 662 -2.74 29.09 29.31
C GLY A 662 -1.55 29.80 28.71
N LYS A 663 -0.35 29.28 29.03
CA LYS A 663 0.93 29.75 28.48
C LYS A 663 1.96 28.64 28.34
N LEU A 664 2.93 28.85 27.46
CA LEU A 664 4.16 28.06 27.41
C LEU A 664 5.04 28.34 28.65
N ALA A 665 5.55 27.30 29.29
CA ALA A 665 6.30 27.41 30.53
C ALA A 665 7.78 27.84 30.32
N PHE A 666 8.35 27.58 29.14
CA PHE A 666 9.79 27.78 28.88
C PHE A 666 10.12 28.72 27.72
N ASP A 667 9.23 28.92 26.74
CA ASP A 667 9.46 29.83 25.60
C ASP A 667 8.59 31.09 25.71
N LYS A 668 9.23 32.22 26.08
CA LYS A 668 8.68 33.59 26.08
C LYS A 668 7.35 33.81 26.83
N PHE A 669 6.85 32.81 27.55
CA PHE A 669 5.53 32.80 28.18
C PHE A 669 4.40 33.17 27.19
N LEU A 670 4.50 32.68 25.96
CA LEU A 670 3.49 32.95 24.94
C LEU A 670 2.13 32.40 25.38
N PRO A 671 1.05 33.19 25.23
CA PRO A 671 -0.28 32.71 25.53
C PRO A 671 -0.66 31.59 24.56
N ILE A 672 -1.32 30.57 25.10
CA ILE A 672 -1.90 29.47 24.33
C ILE A 672 -3.40 29.45 24.54
N GLN A 673 -4.13 29.28 23.44
CA GLN A 673 -5.56 29.02 23.44
C GLN A 673 -5.79 27.79 22.58
N ARG A 674 -6.46 26.78 23.15
CA ARG A 674 -6.80 25.55 22.46
C ARG A 674 -8.29 25.30 22.59
N THR A 675 -8.93 24.95 21.48
CA THR A 675 -10.30 24.44 21.44
C THR A 675 -10.25 23.05 20.84
N THR A 676 -10.72 22.05 21.58
CA THR A 676 -10.79 20.67 21.09
C THR A 676 -12.25 20.25 21.07
N SER A 677 -12.75 19.84 19.91
CA SER A 677 -14.10 19.31 19.78
C SER A 677 -14.22 17.92 20.40
N VAL A 678 -15.45 17.42 20.54
CA VAL A 678 -15.72 16.10 21.12
C VAL A 678 -15.16 14.97 20.25
N ASP A 679 -15.16 15.14 18.93
CA ASP A 679 -14.58 14.23 17.93
C ASP A 679 -13.07 14.40 17.75
N GLY A 680 -12.45 15.34 18.46
CA GLY A 680 -10.99 15.51 18.50
C GLY A 680 -10.43 16.49 17.47
N ALA A 681 -11.25 17.17 16.67
CA ALA A 681 -10.75 18.29 15.87
C ALA A 681 -10.23 19.39 16.81
N ILE A 682 -9.00 19.83 16.57
CA ILE A 682 -8.32 20.81 17.42
C ILE A 682 -7.99 22.07 16.63
N SER A 683 -8.23 23.23 17.24
CA SER A 683 -7.65 24.51 16.85
C SER A 683 -6.80 25.02 17.99
N GLU A 684 -5.55 25.35 17.70
CA GLU A 684 -4.59 25.82 18.67
C GLU A 684 -3.94 27.12 18.20
N THR A 685 -3.94 28.12 19.06
CA THR A 685 -3.28 29.40 18.85
C THR A 685 -2.18 29.57 19.88
N ILE A 686 -0.93 29.69 19.43
CA ILE A 686 0.23 30.00 20.27
C ILE A 686 0.77 31.36 19.84
N GLY A 687 0.65 32.36 20.72
CA GLY A 687 0.98 33.75 20.40
C GLY A 687 0.13 34.27 19.24
N LEU A 688 0.72 34.40 18.04
CA LEU A 688 0.05 34.86 16.81
C LEU A 688 -0.17 33.76 15.77
N ARG A 689 0.31 32.53 16.04
CA ARG A 689 0.21 31.42 15.10
C ARG A 689 -0.97 30.55 15.48
N THR A 690 -1.89 30.33 14.55
CA THR A 690 -3.00 29.40 14.70
C THR A 690 -2.80 28.22 13.77
N ARG A 691 -2.99 27.01 14.30
CA ARG A 691 -2.94 25.74 13.57
C ARG A 691 -4.13 24.86 13.91
N THR A 692 -4.47 23.97 13.00
CA THR A 692 -5.59 23.03 13.15
C THR A 692 -5.13 21.61 12.89
N GLY A 693 -5.68 20.65 13.62
CA GLY A 693 -5.28 19.25 13.51
C GLY A 693 -6.27 18.31 14.16
N THR A 694 -5.75 17.16 14.59
CA THR A 694 -6.52 16.13 15.31
C THR A 694 -5.86 15.84 16.65
N SER A 695 -6.67 15.71 17.70
CA SER A 695 -6.29 15.36 19.06
C SER A 695 -6.99 14.08 19.49
N TRP A 696 -6.29 13.21 20.21
CA TRP A 696 -6.86 11.98 20.78
C TRP A 696 -6.17 11.66 22.11
N VAL A 697 -6.78 10.73 22.85
CA VAL A 697 -6.19 10.17 24.07
C VAL A 697 -5.67 8.78 23.77
N GLN A 698 -4.43 8.51 24.17
CA GLN A 698 -3.74 7.24 23.98
C GLN A 698 -3.08 6.82 25.29
N GLY A 699 -3.55 5.71 25.88
CA GLY A 699 -3.23 5.39 27.27
C GLY A 699 -3.52 6.57 28.22
N ASN A 700 -2.48 7.13 28.82
CA ASN A 700 -2.54 8.29 29.72
C ASN A 700 -1.84 9.53 29.14
N PHE A 701 -1.86 9.67 27.81
CA PHE A 701 -1.32 10.81 27.09
C PHE A 701 -2.40 11.51 26.28
N LEU A 702 -2.30 12.83 26.18
CA LEU A 702 -2.96 13.62 25.15
C LEU A 702 -2.01 13.67 23.95
N CYS A 703 -2.49 13.27 22.79
CA CYS A 703 -1.72 13.25 21.56
C CYS A 703 -2.36 14.17 20.54
N ASP A 704 -1.54 14.90 19.80
CA ASP A 704 -1.95 15.82 18.76
C ASP A 704 -1.16 15.59 17.48
N ALA A 705 -1.84 15.66 16.35
CA ALA A 705 -1.25 15.62 15.02
C ALA A 705 -1.70 16.86 14.24
N PHE A 706 -0.74 17.67 13.83
CA PHE A 706 -0.94 18.81 12.94
C PHE A 706 -0.31 18.51 11.58
N PRO A 707 -0.97 18.86 10.46
CA PRO A 707 -0.39 18.67 9.13
C PRO A 707 1.01 19.30 9.04
N GLY A 708 1.96 18.52 8.54
CA GLY A 708 3.35 18.95 8.44
C GLY A 708 4.15 19.00 9.76
N GLU A 709 3.62 18.48 10.86
CA GLU A 709 4.37 18.32 12.12
C GLU A 709 4.45 16.85 12.53
N LEU A 710 5.40 16.51 13.41
CA LEU A 710 5.39 15.20 14.04
C LEU A 710 4.23 15.13 15.04
N THR A 711 3.63 13.96 15.13
CA THR A 711 2.73 13.64 16.24
C THR A 711 3.44 13.95 17.55
N SER A 712 2.74 14.65 18.44
CA SER A 712 3.27 15.07 19.73
C SER A 712 2.34 14.58 20.81
N CYS A 713 2.87 13.83 21.77
CA CYS A 713 2.10 13.34 22.91
C CYS A 713 2.66 13.90 24.23
N GLY A 714 1.76 14.17 25.17
CA GLY A 714 2.09 14.79 26.44
C GLY A 714 1.28 14.22 27.61
N ALA A 715 1.92 14.13 28.76
CA ALA A 715 1.27 13.76 30.01
C ALA A 715 0.70 14.99 30.70
N ILE A 716 -0.48 14.89 31.32
CA ILE A 716 -1.13 16.02 32.02
C ILE A 716 -1.13 15.77 33.52
N TYR A 717 -0.78 16.81 34.28
CA TYR A 717 -0.74 16.81 35.74
C TYR A 717 -1.62 17.92 36.30
N ARG A 718 -2.25 17.68 37.45
CA ARG A 718 -2.87 18.73 38.28
C ARG A 718 -1.78 19.59 38.90
N ASN A 719 -1.93 20.91 38.86
CA ASN A 719 -0.98 21.85 39.45
C ASN A 719 -1.40 22.24 40.87
N VAL A 720 -1.02 21.43 41.85
CA VAL A 720 -1.49 21.55 43.26
C VAL A 720 -0.94 22.78 43.99
N PHE A 721 0.11 23.44 43.47
CA PHE A 721 0.79 24.54 44.14
C PHE A 721 0.29 25.95 43.76
N ARG A 722 -0.78 26.08 42.97
CA ARG A 722 -1.25 27.39 42.47
C ARG A 722 -2.74 27.66 42.67
N THR A 723 -3.07 28.95 42.67
CA THR A 723 -4.40 29.48 42.98
C THR A 723 -5.37 29.23 41.81
N PRO A 724 -6.57 28.64 42.04
CA PRO A 724 -7.58 28.49 40.99
C PRO A 724 -7.91 29.82 40.29
N GLY A 725 -8.09 29.80 38.96
CA GLY A 725 -8.46 30.98 38.16
C GLY A 725 -7.32 31.84 37.58
N ARG A 726 -6.09 31.31 37.44
CA ARG A 726 -4.93 32.02 36.82
C ARG A 726 -4.41 31.38 35.52
N ASP A 727 -5.25 30.65 34.80
CA ASP A 727 -4.90 29.94 33.55
C ASP A 727 -3.70 28.98 33.72
N ASP A 728 -3.54 28.36 34.90
CA ASP A 728 -2.41 27.47 35.24
C ASP A 728 -2.78 26.29 36.18
N GLU A 729 -4.04 25.84 36.20
CA GLU A 729 -4.54 24.73 37.03
C GLU A 729 -3.96 23.35 36.67
N TYR A 730 -3.55 23.18 35.42
CA TYR A 730 -2.99 21.95 34.88
C TYR A 730 -1.67 22.23 34.18
N LYS A 731 -0.83 21.20 34.13
CA LYS A 731 0.44 21.22 33.42
C LYS A 731 0.51 20.06 32.43
N ALA A 732 0.62 20.36 31.14
CA ALA A 732 0.90 19.38 30.11
C ALA A 732 2.40 19.33 29.83
N VAL A 733 2.94 18.13 29.80
CA VAL A 733 4.37 17.84 29.64
C VAL A 733 4.56 17.01 28.39
N TYR A 734 4.96 17.69 27.31
CA TYR A 734 5.39 17.09 26.07
C TYR A 734 6.90 16.95 26.06
N ARG A 735 7.44 16.39 24.98
CA ARG A 735 8.87 16.11 24.88
C ARG A 735 9.72 17.37 24.86
N TRP A 736 9.32 18.36 24.06
CA TRP A 736 10.06 19.61 23.85
C TRP A 736 9.40 20.81 24.53
N GLU A 737 8.16 20.66 24.97
CA GLU A 737 7.31 21.77 25.40
C GLU A 737 6.58 21.43 26.71
N GLN A 738 6.33 22.46 27.51
CA GLN A 738 5.47 22.36 28.68
C GLN A 738 4.48 23.50 28.66
N PHE A 739 3.21 23.18 28.91
CA PHE A 739 2.11 24.13 28.91
C PHE A 739 1.48 24.16 30.31
N GLU A 740 1.22 25.36 30.82
CA GLU A 740 0.35 25.59 31.96
C GLU A 740 -0.98 26.10 31.44
N PHE A 741 -2.11 25.53 31.89
CA PHE A 741 -3.43 25.91 31.37
C PHE A 741 -4.56 25.68 32.39
N SER A 742 -5.71 26.32 32.13
CA SER A 742 -7.00 26.05 32.77
C SER A 742 -8.09 25.84 31.71
N VAL A 743 -9.18 25.16 32.10
CA VAL A 743 -10.39 25.06 31.28
C VAL A 743 -11.19 26.34 31.43
N VAL A 744 -11.66 26.89 30.31
CA VAL A 744 -12.58 28.03 30.29
C VAL A 744 -13.99 27.50 30.55
N ASN A 745 -14.62 27.97 31.62
CA ASN A 745 -16.00 27.63 31.98
C ASN A 745 -17.03 28.42 31.18
#